data_AF-A0A453S8Q6-F1
#
_entry.id   AF-A0A453S8Q6-F1
#
_cell.length_a   1.000
_cell.length_b   1.000
_cell.length_c   1.000
_cell.angle_alpha   90.00
_cell.angle_beta   90.00
_cell.angle_gamma   90.00
#
_symmetry.space_group_name_H-M   'P 1'
#
loop_
_entity.id
_entity.type
_entity.pdbx_description
1 polymer ?
#
loop_
_entity_poly.entity_id
_entity_poly.type
_entity_poly.pdbx_seq_one_letter_code
_entity_poly.pdbx_strand_id
1 'polypeptide(L)'
;DAPSPAAAAAAASARRAMSSASALRARGDDKELARWRESMDRMRNIGISAHIDSGKTTLTERVLYYTGRIHEIHEVRGRDGVGAKMDSMDLEREKGITIQSAATYCTWNGYQINIIDTPGHVDFTVEVERALRVLDGAILVLCSVGGVQSQSITVDRQMKRYEIPRVAFINKLDRMGADPWKVLNQARAKLRHQSAAVQVPIGLEEEFEGLVDLVELKALKFEGGSGQEVVTSDVPSNMQDFVMDKRRELIEVVSEVDDQLAEAFLNDEPITANELKAAIRRATVARKFIPVYMGSAFKNKGVQPLLNGVLDYLPCPLEVENIALDQNKSEEKVSLSGTPAGPLVALAFKLEEGRFGQLTYLRIYEGVIRKGDFIQNVNTGKKIKVPRLVRMHSNEMEDIQEAHAGQIVAVFGVDCSSGDTFTDGSVKYTMTSMHVAEPVMSLAVNPISKDSGGQFSKALNRFQREDPTFRVGLDPESGQTIISGMGELHLDIYVERIRREYKVDAKVGKPRVNFRESITQRAEFDYLHKKQSGGQGQYGRVCGYIEPLPSDAEGKFEFDNMIIGQAIPSNFIPAIEKGFKEACNSGSLIGHPVENIRITLTDGASHQVDSSELAFKLAAIYAFRQCYTAAKPVILEPVMKVELKFPTEFQGTVTGDINKRKGIIVGNDQEGDDTVVVCHVGGSTNLHEPQPGQHF
;
A
#
# COMPACT_ATOMS: atom_id res chain seq x y z
N ASP A 1 -33.14 11.74 -36.25
CA ASP A 1 -33.71 10.40 -36.06
C ASP A 1 -34.50 10.31 -34.77
N ALA A 2 -35.83 10.34 -34.88
CA ALA A 2 -36.70 10.04 -33.74
C ALA A 2 -36.73 8.52 -33.52
N PRO A 3 -36.69 8.03 -32.27
CA PRO A 3 -36.69 6.59 -32.01
C PRO A 3 -38.01 5.96 -32.49
N SER A 4 -37.93 4.73 -32.98
CA SER A 4 -39.09 4.01 -33.51
C SER A 4 -40.18 3.84 -32.44
N PRO A 5 -41.47 3.85 -32.81
CA PRO A 5 -42.57 3.68 -31.86
C PRO A 5 -42.49 2.36 -31.07
N ALA A 6 -41.83 1.34 -31.62
CA ALA A 6 -41.54 0.08 -30.91
C ALA A 6 -40.48 0.25 -29.80
N ALA A 7 -39.44 1.05 -30.02
CA ALA A 7 -38.42 1.36 -29.01
C ALA A 7 -38.99 2.24 -27.88
N ALA A 8 -39.86 3.19 -28.22
CA ALA A 8 -40.57 4.02 -27.24
C ALA A 8 -41.57 3.19 -26.40
N ALA A 9 -42.26 2.23 -27.02
CA ALA A 9 -43.18 1.32 -26.33
C ALA A 9 -42.44 0.33 -25.42
N ALA A 10 -41.27 -0.16 -25.83
CA ALA A 10 -40.41 -1.01 -24.99
C ALA A 10 -39.85 -0.25 -23.77
N ALA A 11 -39.40 0.99 -23.96
CA ALA A 11 -38.96 1.86 -22.87
C ALA A 11 -40.10 2.25 -21.90
N ALA A 12 -41.31 2.46 -22.42
CA ALA A 12 -42.50 2.72 -21.61
C ALA A 12 -42.97 1.47 -20.85
N SER A 13 -42.86 0.28 -21.45
CA SER A 13 -43.16 -1.01 -20.81
C SER A 13 -42.13 -1.36 -19.73
N ALA A 14 -40.84 -1.06 -19.95
CA ALA A 14 -39.79 -1.22 -18.94
C ALA A 14 -39.98 -0.25 -17.76
N ARG A 15 -40.36 1.02 -18.03
CA ARG A 15 -40.70 1.98 -16.97
C ARG A 15 -41.96 1.60 -16.18
N ARG A 16 -42.99 1.04 -16.84
CA ARG A 16 -44.19 0.52 -16.17
C ARG A 16 -43.94 -0.76 -15.37
N ALA A 17 -43.07 -1.65 -15.85
CA ALA A 17 -42.68 -2.86 -15.12
C ALA A 17 -41.81 -2.54 -13.90
N MET A 18 -40.91 -1.56 -13.99
CA MET A 18 -40.18 -1.00 -12.85
C MET A 18 -41.12 -0.29 -11.86
N SER A 19 -42.17 0.39 -12.32
CA SER A 19 -43.13 1.07 -11.43
C SER A 19 -44.14 0.12 -10.76
N SER A 20 -44.47 -1.02 -11.37
CA SER A 20 -45.39 -2.00 -10.78
C SER A 20 -44.70 -2.97 -9.82
N ALA A 21 -43.41 -3.26 -10.02
CA ALA A 21 -42.59 -4.03 -9.07
C ALA A 21 -42.11 -3.17 -7.87
N SER A 22 -41.95 -1.85 -8.05
CA SER A 22 -41.63 -0.92 -6.96
C SER A 22 -42.84 -0.57 -6.09
N ALA A 23 -44.05 -0.54 -6.67
CA ALA A 23 -45.26 -0.12 -5.94
C ALA A 23 -45.76 -1.11 -4.87
N LEU A 24 -45.42 -2.41 -4.97
CA LEU A 24 -45.79 -3.41 -3.95
C LEU A 24 -44.76 -3.58 -2.82
N ARG A 25 -43.56 -2.98 -2.92
CA ARG A 25 -42.54 -2.99 -1.86
C ARG A 25 -42.65 -1.79 -0.89
N ALA A 26 -43.19 -0.67 -1.36
CA ALA A 26 -43.14 0.62 -0.67
C ALA A 26 -43.87 0.74 0.70
N ARG A 27 -44.84 -0.11 1.06
CA ARG A 27 -45.61 0.08 2.31
C ARG A 27 -45.02 -0.60 3.56
N GLY A 28 -44.15 -1.59 3.38
CA GLY A 28 -43.33 -2.18 4.45
C GLY A 28 -41.93 -1.54 4.53
N ASP A 29 -41.42 -1.10 3.38
CA ASP A 29 -40.06 -0.54 3.21
C ASP A 29 -39.83 0.78 3.94
N ASP A 30 -40.81 1.68 4.07
CA ASP A 30 -40.55 3.02 4.67
C ASP A 30 -40.11 2.95 6.14
N LYS A 31 -40.65 2.00 6.92
CA LYS A 31 -40.23 1.80 8.31
C LYS A 31 -38.87 1.15 8.42
N GLU A 32 -38.56 0.19 7.55
CA GLU A 32 -37.24 -0.45 7.53
C GLU A 32 -36.16 0.51 7.03
N LEU A 33 -36.47 1.33 6.03
CA LEU A 33 -35.59 2.39 5.52
C LEU A 33 -35.35 3.47 6.58
N ALA A 34 -36.38 3.88 7.33
CA ALA A 34 -36.23 4.81 8.44
C ALA A 34 -35.35 4.23 9.57
N ARG A 35 -35.55 2.95 9.91
CA ARG A 35 -34.72 2.24 10.89
C ARG A 35 -33.27 2.08 10.43
N TRP A 36 -33.07 1.79 9.14
CA TRP A 36 -31.73 1.74 8.54
C TRP A 36 -31.05 3.11 8.60
N ARG A 37 -31.74 4.19 8.20
CA ARG A 37 -31.21 5.56 8.30
C ARG A 37 -30.80 5.93 9.71
N GLU A 38 -31.66 5.69 10.70
CA GLU A 38 -31.32 5.94 12.11
C GLU A 38 -30.09 5.14 12.56
N SER A 39 -29.96 3.89 12.10
CA SER A 39 -28.77 3.08 12.37
C SER A 39 -27.51 3.64 11.70
N MET A 40 -27.62 4.23 10.51
CA MET A 40 -26.48 4.81 9.79
C MET A 40 -26.06 6.15 10.38
N ASP A 41 -27.00 7.00 10.80
CA ASP A 41 -26.72 8.27 11.47
C ASP A 41 -25.92 8.06 12.76
N ARG A 42 -26.17 6.93 13.43
CA ARG A 42 -25.45 6.51 14.63
C ARG A 42 -24.22 5.65 14.36
N MET A 43 -23.77 5.54 13.11
CA MET A 43 -22.56 4.78 12.75
C MET A 43 -21.39 5.71 12.43
N ARG A 44 -20.19 5.32 12.86
CA ARG A 44 -18.92 5.97 12.49
C ARG A 44 -17.93 4.90 12.05
N ASN A 45 -17.46 4.98 10.80
CA ASN A 45 -16.37 4.15 10.30
C ASN A 45 -15.09 4.98 10.33
N ILE A 46 -14.25 4.76 11.34
CA ILE A 46 -13.06 5.59 11.59
C ILE A 46 -11.75 4.79 11.51
N GLY A 47 -10.72 5.42 10.96
CA GLY A 47 -9.35 4.92 11.03
C GLY A 47 -8.53 5.69 12.05
N ILE A 48 -7.62 5.01 12.73
CA ILE A 48 -6.59 5.69 13.52
C ILE A 48 -5.28 5.52 12.76
N SER A 49 -4.63 6.63 12.43
CA SER A 49 -3.37 6.64 11.69
C SER A 49 -2.39 7.63 12.28
N ALA A 50 -1.11 7.27 12.26
CA ALA A 50 -0.07 8.02 12.94
C ALA A 50 1.32 7.65 12.41
N HIS A 51 2.30 8.48 12.71
CA HIS A 51 3.70 8.07 12.62
C HIS A 51 4.03 6.97 13.66
N ILE A 52 5.11 6.22 13.43
CA ILE A 52 5.65 5.20 14.32
C ILE A 52 5.85 5.78 15.73
N ASP A 53 5.53 5.00 16.77
CA ASP A 53 5.64 5.46 18.17
C ASP A 53 4.93 6.81 18.47
N SER A 54 3.87 7.15 17.75
CA SER A 54 2.99 8.28 18.15
C SER A 54 1.92 7.86 19.18
N GLY A 55 1.92 6.58 19.58
CA GLY A 55 0.97 6.03 20.56
C GLY A 55 -0.40 5.67 19.96
N LYS A 56 -0.45 5.34 18.67
CA LYS A 56 -1.66 4.90 17.94
C LYS A 56 -2.32 3.68 18.60
N THR A 57 -1.58 2.58 18.72
CA THR A 57 -2.09 1.34 19.35
C THR A 57 -2.53 1.58 20.79
N THR A 58 -1.75 2.36 21.55
CA THR A 58 -2.11 2.76 22.92
C THR A 58 -3.43 3.53 22.95
N LEU A 59 -3.64 4.48 22.02
CA LEU A 59 -4.90 5.20 21.90
C LEU A 59 -6.06 4.24 21.58
N THR A 60 -5.89 3.34 20.60
CA THR A 60 -6.88 2.34 20.23
C THR A 60 -7.28 1.47 21.42
N GLU A 61 -6.34 1.00 22.22
CA GLU A 61 -6.63 0.22 23.42
C GLU A 61 -7.41 1.02 24.46
N ARG A 62 -7.08 2.30 24.68
CA ARG A 62 -7.82 3.15 25.61
C ARG A 62 -9.25 3.36 25.14
N VAL A 63 -9.46 3.53 23.84
CA VAL A 63 -10.81 3.58 23.25
C VAL A 63 -11.57 2.28 23.52
N LEU A 64 -10.95 1.12 23.33
CA LEU A 64 -11.57 -0.18 23.65
C LEU A 64 -11.88 -0.34 25.14
N TYR A 65 -11.03 0.19 26.02
CA TYR A 65 -11.25 0.13 27.46
C TYR A 65 -12.44 0.97 27.88
N TYR A 66 -12.50 2.23 27.48
CA TYR A 66 -13.58 3.13 27.85
C TYR A 66 -14.92 2.72 27.24
N THR A 67 -14.92 2.06 26.08
CA THR A 67 -16.12 1.50 25.47
C THR A 67 -16.55 0.14 26.05
N GLY A 68 -15.83 -0.36 27.07
CA GLY A 68 -16.14 -1.60 27.77
C GLY A 68 -15.76 -2.88 27.02
N ARG A 69 -14.95 -2.79 25.96
CA ARG A 69 -14.51 -3.93 25.13
C ARG A 69 -13.33 -4.70 25.70
N ILE A 70 -12.48 -4.02 26.46
CA ILE A 70 -11.40 -4.65 27.24
C ILE A 70 -11.57 -4.29 28.72
N HIS A 71 -11.37 -5.27 29.59
CA HIS A 71 -11.52 -5.09 31.04
C HIS A 71 -10.23 -4.64 31.71
N GLU A 72 -9.09 -4.87 31.05
CA GLU A 72 -7.76 -4.51 31.54
C GLU A 72 -6.98 -3.82 30.43
N ILE A 73 -6.10 -2.93 30.85
CA ILE A 73 -5.20 -2.15 30.03
C ILE A 73 -3.84 -2.85 30.06
N HIS A 74 -3.33 -3.22 28.88
CA HIS A 74 -1.95 -3.70 28.73
C HIS A 74 -1.12 -2.65 28.00
N GLU A 75 0.21 -2.78 28.07
CA GLU A 75 1.12 -1.90 27.33
C GLU A 75 1.79 -2.67 26.19
N VAL A 76 1.97 -2.02 25.04
CA VAL A 76 2.63 -2.61 23.86
C VAL A 76 4.04 -3.13 24.18
N ARG A 77 4.75 -2.49 25.11
CA ARG A 77 6.09 -2.90 25.60
C ARG A 77 6.12 -3.08 27.12
N GLY A 78 5.02 -3.55 27.69
CA GLY A 78 4.90 -3.79 29.13
C GLY A 78 5.79 -4.93 29.63
N ARG A 79 6.12 -4.90 30.92
CA ARG A 79 6.84 -6.00 31.59
C ARG A 79 5.97 -7.25 31.82
N ASP A 80 4.67 -7.14 31.54
CA ASP A 80 3.65 -8.18 31.69
C ASP A 80 3.70 -9.22 30.56
N GLY A 81 4.34 -8.92 29.42
CA GLY A 81 4.54 -9.88 28.31
C GLY A 81 3.26 -10.25 27.56
N VAL A 82 2.11 -9.66 27.91
CA VAL A 82 0.81 -9.88 27.26
C VAL A 82 0.70 -9.06 25.98
N GLY A 83 1.23 -7.82 25.98
CA GLY A 83 1.20 -6.90 24.85
C GLY A 83 -0.20 -6.33 24.58
N ALA A 84 -0.29 -5.42 23.61
CA ALA A 84 -1.57 -4.82 23.24
C ALA A 84 -2.50 -5.83 22.54
N LYS A 85 -3.80 -5.80 22.84
CA LYS A 85 -4.79 -6.74 22.26
C LYS A 85 -4.93 -6.61 20.74
N MET A 86 -4.66 -5.42 20.21
CA MET A 86 -4.73 -5.12 18.77
C MET A 86 -3.54 -5.72 18.00
N ASP A 87 -2.40 -5.92 18.66
CA ASP A 87 -1.23 -6.58 18.09
C ASP A 87 -1.40 -8.11 18.27
N SER A 88 -2.13 -8.70 17.33
CA SER A 88 -2.53 -10.11 17.38
C SER A 88 -1.40 -11.07 16.97
N MET A 89 -0.46 -10.61 16.15
CA MET A 89 0.68 -11.41 15.71
C MET A 89 1.81 -11.35 16.74
N ASP A 90 2.47 -12.48 17.00
CA ASP A 90 3.64 -12.52 17.88
C ASP A 90 4.75 -11.56 17.43
N LEU A 91 4.88 -11.36 16.11
CA LEU A 91 5.83 -10.41 15.51
C LEU A 91 5.50 -8.95 15.81
N GLU A 92 4.21 -8.59 15.83
CA GLU A 92 3.76 -7.23 16.16
C GLU A 92 4.13 -6.89 17.61
N ARG A 93 3.92 -7.83 18.54
CA ARG A 93 4.28 -7.67 19.96
C ARG A 93 5.79 -7.59 20.17
N GLU A 94 6.56 -8.42 19.47
CA GLU A 94 8.03 -8.45 19.59
C GLU A 94 8.67 -7.17 19.07
N LYS A 95 8.20 -6.67 17.91
CA LYS A 95 8.72 -5.43 17.30
C LYS A 95 8.08 -4.17 17.89
N GLY A 96 6.90 -4.29 18.50
CA GLY A 96 6.10 -3.19 19.01
C GLY A 96 5.57 -2.28 17.90
N ILE A 97 5.18 -2.85 16.76
CA ILE A 97 4.63 -2.15 15.59
C ILE A 97 3.39 -2.88 15.07
N THR A 98 2.44 -2.13 14.53
CA THR A 98 1.28 -2.68 13.82
C THR A 98 1.67 -3.02 12.38
N ILE A 99 1.47 -4.28 11.98
CA ILE A 99 1.83 -4.80 10.65
C ILE A 99 0.58 -4.93 9.79
N GLN A 100 -0.48 -5.57 10.32
CA GLN A 100 -1.75 -5.70 9.62
C GLN A 100 -2.80 -4.77 10.21
N SER A 101 -3.68 -4.24 9.36
CA SER A 101 -4.78 -3.41 9.83
C SER A 101 -5.74 -4.24 10.69
N ALA A 102 -5.93 -3.85 11.94
CA ALA A 102 -6.87 -4.50 12.85
C ALA A 102 -8.23 -3.79 12.79
N ALA A 103 -9.28 -4.53 12.45
CA ALA A 103 -10.65 -4.02 12.42
C ALA A 103 -11.38 -4.47 13.69
N THR A 104 -11.91 -3.52 14.43
CA THR A 104 -12.69 -3.77 15.65
C THR A 104 -13.94 -2.89 15.68
N TYR A 105 -14.87 -3.25 16.54
CA TYR A 105 -16.15 -2.57 16.69
C TYR A 105 -16.41 -2.28 18.16
N CYS A 106 -16.89 -1.07 18.45
CA CYS A 106 -17.27 -0.64 19.79
C CYS A 106 -18.51 0.25 19.79
N THR A 107 -19.05 0.48 20.99
CA THR A 107 -20.23 1.33 21.20
C THR A 107 -19.91 2.44 22.18
N TRP A 108 -20.25 3.68 21.84
CA TRP A 108 -20.02 4.86 22.67
C TRP A 108 -21.24 5.78 22.61
N ASN A 109 -21.83 6.15 23.76
CA ASN A 109 -23.01 7.02 23.83
C ASN A 109 -24.18 6.62 22.90
N GLY A 110 -24.39 5.31 22.69
CA GLY A 110 -25.44 4.80 21.79
C GLY A 110 -25.07 4.81 20.30
N TYR A 111 -23.86 5.24 19.94
CA TYR A 111 -23.30 5.18 18.60
C TYR A 111 -22.48 3.91 18.39
N GLN A 112 -22.49 3.42 17.16
CA GLN A 112 -21.73 2.30 16.65
C GLN A 112 -20.44 2.81 16.00
N ILE A 113 -19.27 2.44 16.54
CA ILE A 113 -17.98 2.89 16.00
C ILE A 113 -17.21 1.67 15.49
N ASN A 114 -16.98 1.63 14.18
CA ASN A 114 -16.05 0.70 13.55
C ASN A 114 -14.67 1.36 13.50
N ILE A 115 -13.69 0.75 14.14
CA ILE A 115 -12.32 1.26 14.21
C ILE A 115 -11.42 0.37 13.37
N ILE A 116 -10.67 0.99 12.46
CA ILE A 116 -9.58 0.34 11.74
C ILE A 116 -8.26 0.94 12.23
N ASP A 117 -7.47 0.13 12.92
CA ASP A 117 -6.13 0.52 13.36
C ASP A 117 -5.14 0.28 12.22
N THR A 118 -4.56 1.36 11.67
CA THR A 118 -3.74 1.30 10.45
C THR A 118 -2.26 1.22 10.77
N PRO A 119 -1.42 0.46 10.02
CA PRO A 119 0.03 0.49 10.19
C PRO A 119 0.61 1.91 10.12
N GLY A 120 1.63 2.20 10.94
CA GLY A 120 2.30 3.52 10.96
C GLY A 120 3.61 3.55 10.16
N HIS A 121 4.01 2.41 9.59
CA HIS A 121 5.30 2.22 8.93
C HIS A 121 5.14 2.30 7.40
N VAL A 122 6.14 2.88 6.72
CA VAL A 122 6.14 3.10 5.25
C VAL A 122 6.08 1.81 4.44
N ASP A 123 6.73 0.77 4.92
CA ASP A 123 6.71 -0.58 4.34
C ASP A 123 5.31 -1.19 4.21
N PHE A 124 4.33 -0.78 5.02
CA PHE A 124 2.95 -1.29 4.99
C PHE A 124 1.96 -0.27 4.40
N THR A 125 2.45 0.60 3.51
CA THR A 125 1.65 1.67 2.88
C THR A 125 0.39 1.15 2.20
N VAL A 126 0.42 -0.03 1.57
CA VAL A 126 -0.79 -0.58 0.92
C VAL A 126 -1.84 -1.04 1.91
N GLU A 127 -1.49 -1.40 3.15
CA GLU A 127 -2.50 -1.62 4.18
C GLU A 127 -3.13 -0.32 4.67
N VAL A 128 -2.36 0.77 4.69
CA VAL A 128 -2.89 2.11 5.00
C VAL A 128 -3.82 2.58 3.88
N GLU A 129 -3.42 2.47 2.61
CA GLU A 129 -4.25 2.84 1.46
C GLU A 129 -5.58 2.07 1.45
N ARG A 130 -5.54 0.75 1.70
CA ARG A 130 -6.72 -0.11 1.79
C ARG A 130 -7.64 0.30 2.93
N ALA A 131 -7.07 0.53 4.12
CA ALA A 131 -7.84 0.98 5.26
C ALA A 131 -8.50 2.33 4.99
N LEU A 132 -7.75 3.33 4.53
CA LEU A 132 -8.25 4.68 4.27
C LEU A 132 -9.43 4.69 3.29
N ARG A 133 -9.40 3.87 2.23
CA ARG A 133 -10.52 3.80 1.26
C ARG A 133 -11.83 3.32 1.89
N VAL A 134 -11.76 2.55 2.96
CA VAL A 134 -12.91 1.91 3.64
C VAL A 134 -13.49 2.79 4.74
N LEU A 135 -12.87 3.93 5.02
CA LEU A 135 -13.23 4.78 6.14
C LEU A 135 -14.04 5.97 5.70
N ASP A 136 -14.91 6.45 6.60
CA ASP A 136 -15.67 7.69 6.44
C ASP A 136 -14.98 8.87 7.13
N GLY A 137 -14.20 8.59 8.17
CA GLY A 137 -13.38 9.57 8.86
C GLY A 137 -12.09 8.99 9.40
N ALA A 138 -11.17 9.86 9.84
CA ALA A 138 -9.92 9.42 10.44
C ALA A 138 -9.50 10.27 11.64
N ILE A 139 -8.75 9.64 12.54
CA ILE A 139 -8.01 10.29 13.62
C ILE A 139 -6.54 10.30 13.21
N LEU A 140 -5.99 11.49 12.98
CA LEU A 140 -4.57 11.70 12.74
C LEU A 140 -3.86 11.95 14.09
N VAL A 141 -3.08 10.98 14.56
CA VAL A 141 -2.34 11.11 15.82
C VAL A 141 -0.97 11.73 15.56
N LEU A 142 -0.66 12.79 16.29
CA LEU A 142 0.63 13.49 16.26
C LEU A 142 1.30 13.43 17.64
N CYS A 143 2.63 13.34 17.67
CA CYS A 143 3.39 13.32 18.92
C CYS A 143 3.71 14.74 19.38
N SER A 144 3.37 15.11 20.62
CA SER A 144 3.66 16.43 21.22
C SER A 144 5.15 16.81 21.23
N VAL A 145 6.03 15.81 21.35
CA VAL A 145 7.49 16.00 21.38
C VAL A 145 8.08 15.93 19.98
N GLY A 146 7.68 14.90 19.21
CA GLY A 146 8.24 14.57 17.90
C GLY A 146 7.76 15.49 16.77
N GLY A 147 6.58 16.10 16.92
CA GLY A 147 5.99 16.98 15.93
C GLY A 147 5.58 16.29 14.63
N VAL A 148 5.53 17.06 13.54
CA VAL A 148 5.24 16.55 12.20
C VAL A 148 6.50 15.95 11.60
N GLN A 149 6.46 14.65 11.34
CA GLN A 149 7.58 13.87 10.80
C GLN A 149 7.32 13.45 9.35
N SER A 150 8.32 12.87 8.67
CA SER A 150 8.25 12.50 7.26
C SER A 150 7.09 11.53 6.97
N GLN A 151 6.88 10.51 7.79
CA GLN A 151 5.75 9.60 7.60
C GLN A 151 4.40 10.26 7.92
N SER A 152 4.34 11.26 8.81
CA SER A 152 3.11 12.03 9.02
C SER A 152 2.68 12.75 7.74
N ILE A 153 3.63 13.26 6.96
CA ILE A 153 3.38 13.87 5.65
C ILE A 153 2.86 12.84 4.66
N THR A 154 3.44 11.64 4.62
CA THR A 154 2.98 10.56 3.75
C THR A 154 1.54 10.16 4.07
N VAL A 155 1.24 9.90 5.35
CA VAL A 155 -0.13 9.57 5.81
C VAL A 155 -1.12 10.70 5.49
N ASP A 156 -0.72 11.95 5.72
CA ASP A 156 -1.55 13.11 5.37
C ASP A 156 -1.86 13.18 3.87
N ARG A 157 -0.85 12.96 3.01
CA ARG A 157 -1.03 12.91 1.55
C ARG A 157 -2.01 11.81 1.14
N GLN A 158 -1.94 10.63 1.79
CA GLN A 158 -2.87 9.53 1.52
C GLN A 158 -4.31 9.87 1.92
N MET A 159 -4.49 10.44 3.12
CA MET A 159 -5.81 10.90 3.57
C MET A 159 -6.38 12.01 2.67
N LYS A 160 -5.53 12.90 2.14
CA LYS A 160 -5.95 13.93 1.17
C LYS A 160 -6.36 13.32 -0.17
N ARG A 161 -5.63 12.31 -0.66
CA ARG A 161 -5.95 11.60 -1.91
C ARG A 161 -7.32 10.91 -1.85
N TYR A 162 -7.64 10.27 -0.73
CA TYR A 162 -8.95 9.66 -0.51
C TYR A 162 -9.98 10.61 0.07
N GLU A 163 -9.62 11.89 0.22
CA GLU A 163 -10.60 12.91 0.47
C GLU A 163 -11.34 12.67 1.81
N ILE A 164 -10.61 12.20 2.84
CA ILE A 164 -11.17 11.75 4.12
C ILE A 164 -11.23 12.91 5.13
N PRO A 165 -12.42 13.22 5.68
CA PRO A 165 -12.60 14.09 6.84
C PRO A 165 -11.85 13.57 8.07
N ARG A 166 -11.17 14.45 8.80
CA ARG A 166 -10.31 14.00 9.89
C ARG A 166 -10.31 14.94 11.09
N VAL A 167 -10.04 14.35 12.24
CA VAL A 167 -9.71 15.05 13.48
C VAL A 167 -8.24 14.77 13.81
N ALA A 168 -7.52 15.73 14.37
CA ALA A 168 -6.16 15.52 14.82
C ALA A 168 -6.13 15.31 16.34
N PHE A 169 -5.24 14.44 16.81
CA PHE A 169 -5.02 14.21 18.24
C PHE A 169 -3.53 14.34 18.57
N ILE A 170 -3.17 15.36 19.34
CA ILE A 170 -1.80 15.53 19.84
C ILE A 170 -1.66 14.71 21.12
N ASN A 171 -0.90 13.63 21.03
CA ASN A 171 -0.67 12.66 22.09
C ASN A 171 0.66 12.90 22.82
N LYS A 172 0.87 12.19 23.93
CA LYS A 172 2.08 12.20 24.76
C LYS A 172 2.36 13.55 25.46
N LEU A 173 1.32 14.28 25.86
CA LEU A 173 1.49 15.52 26.65
C LEU A 173 2.19 15.34 28.00
N ASP A 174 2.32 14.10 28.46
CA ASP A 174 2.99 13.70 29.70
C ASP A 174 4.53 13.60 29.59
N ARG A 175 5.08 13.77 28.37
CA ARG A 175 6.53 13.63 28.13
C ARG A 175 7.26 14.96 28.30
N MET A 176 8.49 14.87 28.80
CA MET A 176 9.41 16.01 28.86
C MET A 176 9.62 16.62 27.46
N GLY A 177 9.50 17.94 27.36
CA GLY A 177 9.57 18.69 26.11
C GLY A 177 8.28 18.63 25.27
N ALA A 178 7.15 18.24 25.86
CA ALA A 178 5.85 18.26 25.19
C ALA A 178 5.43 19.71 24.88
N ASP A 179 5.21 20.01 23.60
CA ASP A 179 4.76 21.33 23.16
C ASP A 179 3.65 21.19 22.10
N PRO A 180 2.37 21.16 22.51
CA PRO A 180 1.26 21.00 21.56
C PRO A 180 1.12 22.19 20.61
N TRP A 181 1.54 23.39 21.00
CA TRP A 181 1.40 24.59 20.19
C TRP A 181 2.40 24.60 19.04
N LYS A 182 3.63 24.14 19.29
CA LYS A 182 4.61 23.88 18.23
C LYS A 182 4.09 22.85 17.23
N VAL A 183 3.48 21.76 17.69
CA VAL A 183 2.93 20.73 16.79
C VAL A 183 1.77 21.27 15.95
N LEU A 184 0.88 22.06 16.55
CA LEU A 184 -0.21 22.73 15.81
C LEU A 184 0.35 23.65 14.72
N ASN A 185 1.35 24.46 15.04
CA ASN A 185 2.01 25.34 14.07
C ASN A 185 2.74 24.55 12.97
N GLN A 186 3.36 23.41 13.30
CA GLN A 186 3.96 22.53 12.31
C GLN A 186 2.91 21.88 11.40
N ALA A 187 1.74 21.49 11.92
CA ALA A 187 0.64 20.97 11.10
C ALA A 187 0.16 22.03 10.12
N ARG A 188 0.02 23.29 10.55
CA ARG A 188 -0.31 24.43 9.68
C ARG A 188 0.77 24.68 8.62
N ALA A 189 2.04 24.76 9.01
CA ALA A 189 3.14 25.10 8.09
C ALA A 189 3.53 23.96 7.14
N LYS A 190 3.74 22.74 7.67
CA LYS A 190 4.26 21.60 6.90
C LYS A 190 3.17 20.80 6.20
N LEU A 191 2.04 20.57 6.89
CA LEU A 191 0.91 19.81 6.31
C LEU A 191 -0.10 20.72 5.61
N ARG A 192 0.03 22.04 5.73
CA ARG A 192 -0.90 23.03 5.16
C ARG A 192 -2.33 22.77 5.65
N HIS A 193 -2.46 22.46 6.94
CA HIS A 193 -3.76 22.24 7.57
C HIS A 193 -4.37 23.56 8.02
N GLN A 194 -5.61 23.81 7.61
CA GLN A 194 -6.47 24.79 8.26
C GLN A 194 -6.99 24.16 9.55
N SER A 195 -6.25 24.33 10.65
CA SER A 195 -6.53 23.64 11.92
C SER A 195 -6.46 24.60 13.10
N ALA A 196 -7.25 24.32 14.13
CA ALA A 196 -7.19 25.03 15.41
C ALA A 196 -7.46 24.07 16.57
N ALA A 197 -6.92 24.43 17.75
CA ALA A 197 -7.16 23.68 18.97
C ALA A 197 -8.63 23.79 19.36
N VAL A 198 -9.25 22.67 19.71
CA VAL A 198 -10.56 22.65 20.38
C VAL A 198 -10.42 22.49 21.90
N GLN A 199 -9.19 22.27 22.36
CA GLN A 199 -8.85 22.05 23.76
C GLN A 199 -7.55 22.75 24.15
N VAL A 200 -7.44 23.10 25.43
CA VAL A 200 -6.21 23.62 26.05
C VAL A 200 -5.78 22.68 27.17
N PRO A 201 -4.52 22.23 27.24
CA PRO A 201 -4.05 21.41 28.36
C PRO A 201 -3.89 22.23 29.64
N ILE A 202 -4.30 21.65 30.76
CA ILE A 202 -4.07 22.18 32.11
C ILE A 202 -2.76 21.54 32.62
N GLY A 203 -1.69 22.32 32.58
CA GLY A 203 -0.33 21.84 32.82
C GLY A 203 0.23 21.01 31.65
N LEU A 204 1.51 20.66 31.73
CA LEU A 204 2.23 19.83 30.76
C LEU A 204 3.15 18.87 31.51
N GLU A 205 3.64 17.84 30.81
CA GLU A 205 4.59 16.87 31.36
C GLU A 205 4.04 16.17 32.62
N GLU A 206 4.78 16.21 33.72
CA GLU A 206 4.35 15.65 35.02
C GLU A 206 3.20 16.44 35.65
N GLU A 207 3.07 17.73 35.32
CA GLU A 207 2.00 18.61 35.80
C GLU A 207 0.73 18.53 34.94
N PHE A 208 0.69 17.65 33.93
CA PHE A 208 -0.50 17.50 33.08
C PHE A 208 -1.68 16.91 33.87
N GLU A 209 -2.60 17.77 34.28
CA GLU A 209 -3.73 17.42 35.14
C GLU A 209 -5.02 17.12 34.37
N GLY A 210 -5.32 17.92 33.34
CA GLY A 210 -6.60 17.87 32.63
C GLY A 210 -6.62 18.73 31.36
N LEU A 211 -7.80 19.00 30.83
CA LEU A 211 -8.01 19.75 29.59
C LEU A 211 -9.13 20.79 29.79
N VAL A 212 -9.09 21.92 29.10
CA VAL A 212 -10.21 22.85 28.99
C VAL A 212 -10.82 22.70 27.60
N ASP A 213 -12.13 22.45 27.54
CA ASP A 213 -12.90 22.45 26.31
C ASP A 213 -13.18 23.89 25.87
N LEU A 214 -12.71 24.28 24.68
CA LEU A 214 -12.88 25.64 24.16
C LEU A 214 -14.28 25.92 23.62
N VAL A 215 -15.08 24.89 23.34
CA VAL A 215 -16.45 25.02 22.80
C VAL A 215 -17.44 25.20 23.94
N GLU A 216 -17.38 24.35 24.97
CA GLU A 216 -18.25 24.45 26.14
C GLU A 216 -17.71 25.37 27.25
N LEU A 217 -16.45 25.78 27.19
CA LEU A 217 -15.76 26.58 28.21
C LEU A 217 -15.77 25.92 29.59
N LYS A 218 -15.46 24.62 29.62
CA LYS A 218 -15.38 23.84 30.86
C LYS A 218 -14.04 23.14 31.00
N ALA A 219 -13.52 23.09 32.22
CA ALA A 219 -12.37 22.29 32.58
C ALA A 219 -12.79 20.84 32.83
N LEU A 220 -12.06 19.92 32.22
CA LEU A 220 -12.21 18.47 32.27
C LEU A 220 -11.05 17.90 33.09
N LYS A 221 -11.38 17.30 34.23
CA LYS A 221 -10.45 16.50 35.04
C LYS A 221 -10.80 15.02 34.91
N PHE A 222 -9.78 14.19 34.93
CA PHE A 222 -9.90 12.74 34.74
C PHE A 222 -9.56 12.05 36.06
N GLU A 223 -10.59 11.50 36.70
CA GLU A 223 -10.50 10.83 38.00
C GLU A 223 -10.71 9.30 37.83
N GLY A 224 -10.38 8.56 38.90
CA GLY A 224 -10.38 7.10 38.92
C GLY A 224 -9.04 6.48 38.47
N GLY A 225 -8.83 5.20 38.83
CA GLY A 225 -7.56 4.49 38.62
C GLY A 225 -7.09 4.38 37.16
N SER A 226 -7.99 4.58 36.20
CA SER A 226 -7.66 4.66 34.76
C SER A 226 -8.39 5.81 34.06
N GLY A 227 -8.64 6.91 34.78
CA GLY A 227 -9.26 8.12 34.22
C GLY A 227 -10.67 7.91 33.69
N GLN A 228 -11.44 6.97 34.26
CA GLN A 228 -12.77 6.57 33.77
C GLN A 228 -13.83 7.65 34.04
N GLU A 229 -13.67 8.41 35.12
CA GLU A 229 -14.63 9.44 35.52
C GLU A 229 -14.16 10.80 35.03
N VAL A 230 -14.93 11.41 34.14
CA VAL A 230 -14.66 12.75 33.63
C VAL A 230 -15.45 13.75 34.47
N VAL A 231 -14.75 14.50 35.32
CA VAL A 231 -15.33 15.53 36.17
C VAL A 231 -15.23 16.87 35.46
N THR A 232 -16.36 17.53 35.26
CA THR A 232 -16.42 18.87 34.65
C THR A 232 -16.46 19.94 35.74
N SER A 233 -15.70 21.02 35.54
CA SER A 233 -15.59 22.16 36.46
C SER A 233 -15.39 23.46 35.67
N ASP A 234 -15.45 24.61 36.36
CA ASP A 234 -15.18 25.91 35.72
C ASP A 234 -13.70 26.07 35.36
N VAL A 235 -13.43 26.93 34.37
CA VAL A 235 -12.07 27.21 33.91
C VAL A 235 -11.24 27.82 35.05
N PRO A 236 -10.02 27.30 35.32
CA PRO A 236 -9.12 27.87 36.32
C PRO A 236 -8.87 29.36 36.08
N SER A 237 -8.95 30.17 37.13
CA SER A 237 -8.83 31.64 37.04
C SER A 237 -7.51 32.10 36.43
N ASN A 238 -6.42 31.37 36.69
CA ASN A 238 -5.09 31.63 36.14
C ASN A 238 -4.96 31.35 34.63
N MET A 239 -5.95 30.71 34.01
CA MET A 239 -5.93 30.34 32.58
C MET A 239 -7.01 31.05 31.76
N GLN A 240 -7.90 31.84 32.39
CA GLN A 240 -9.05 32.44 31.69
C GLN A 240 -8.65 33.27 30.48
N ASP A 241 -7.66 34.16 30.62
CA ASP A 241 -7.20 35.02 29.52
C ASP A 241 -6.65 34.19 28.35
N PHE A 242 -5.86 33.17 28.65
CA PHE A 242 -5.28 32.28 27.64
C PHE A 242 -6.35 31.42 26.94
N VAL A 243 -7.33 30.92 27.68
CA VAL A 243 -8.46 30.14 27.15
C VAL A 243 -9.34 31.02 26.25
N MET A 244 -9.61 32.27 26.65
CA MET A 244 -10.38 33.21 25.84
C MET A 244 -9.65 33.60 24.55
N ASP A 245 -8.33 33.80 24.61
CA ASP A 245 -7.49 34.05 23.44
C ASP A 245 -7.54 32.87 22.46
N LYS A 246 -7.37 31.64 22.97
CA LYS A 246 -7.44 30.43 22.13
C LYS A 246 -8.84 30.14 21.59
N ARG A 247 -9.90 30.47 22.34
CA ARG A 247 -11.27 30.39 21.82
C ARG A 247 -11.49 31.38 20.68
N ARG A 248 -10.94 32.59 20.78
CA ARG A 248 -11.02 33.59 19.71
C ARG A 248 -10.30 33.11 18.46
N GLU A 249 -9.07 32.59 18.60
CA GLU A 249 -8.33 31.97 17.49
C GLU A 249 -9.14 30.84 16.83
N LEU A 250 -9.80 29.98 17.63
CA LEU A 250 -10.66 28.92 17.09
C LEU A 250 -11.83 29.50 16.28
N ILE A 251 -12.52 30.51 16.79
CA ILE A 251 -13.65 31.15 16.09
C ILE A 251 -13.17 31.81 14.79
N GLU A 252 -12.07 32.56 14.84
CA GLU A 252 -11.48 33.21 13.68
C GLU A 252 -11.16 32.19 12.58
N VAL A 253 -10.43 31.13 12.90
CA VAL A 253 -10.01 30.12 11.90
C VAL A 253 -11.21 29.36 11.31
N VAL A 254 -12.25 29.08 12.11
CA VAL A 254 -13.47 28.41 11.60
C VAL A 254 -14.32 29.37 10.76
N SER A 255 -14.36 30.65 11.12
CA SER A 255 -15.08 31.69 10.38
C SER A 255 -14.52 31.92 8.98
N GLU A 256 -13.22 31.66 8.75
CA GLU A 256 -12.62 31.72 7.41
C GLU A 256 -13.17 30.67 6.44
N VAL A 257 -13.79 29.59 6.94
CA VAL A 257 -14.19 28.42 6.13
C VAL A 257 -15.67 28.05 6.24
N ASP A 258 -16.40 28.61 7.20
CA ASP A 258 -17.84 28.44 7.40
C ASP A 258 -18.57 29.78 7.28
N ASP A 259 -19.34 29.94 6.21
CA ASP A 259 -20.00 31.21 5.87
C ASP A 259 -21.01 31.68 6.95
N GLN A 260 -21.71 30.74 7.60
CA GLN A 260 -22.68 31.07 8.65
C GLN A 260 -22.00 31.63 9.89
N LEU A 261 -20.88 31.03 10.29
CA LEU A 261 -20.09 31.53 11.41
C LEU A 261 -19.39 32.85 11.06
N ALA A 262 -18.96 33.02 9.81
CA ALA A 262 -18.36 34.25 9.31
C ALA A 262 -19.32 35.45 9.45
N GLU A 263 -20.58 35.28 9.05
CA GLU A 263 -21.60 36.33 9.16
C GLU A 263 -21.84 36.73 10.62
N ALA A 264 -22.02 35.76 11.51
CA ALA A 264 -22.20 36.03 12.94
C ALA A 264 -20.98 36.74 13.55
N PHE A 265 -19.76 36.32 13.17
CA PHE A 265 -18.52 36.91 13.66
C PHE A 265 -18.32 38.35 13.17
N LEU A 266 -18.59 38.63 11.90
CA LEU A 266 -18.47 39.98 11.31
C LEU A 266 -19.49 40.98 11.89
N ASN A 267 -20.64 40.48 12.34
CA ASN A 267 -21.69 41.28 12.96
C ASN A 267 -21.52 41.44 14.48
N ASP A 268 -20.40 40.97 15.06
CA ASP A 268 -20.14 40.94 16.51
C ASP A 268 -21.25 40.23 17.32
N GLU A 269 -21.91 39.23 16.71
CA GLU A 269 -22.96 38.45 17.39
C GLU A 269 -22.35 37.41 18.35
N PRO A 270 -22.96 37.17 19.53
CA PRO A 270 -22.45 36.20 20.48
C PRO A 270 -22.65 34.77 19.97
N ILE A 271 -21.55 34.10 19.60
CA ILE A 271 -21.55 32.72 19.12
C ILE A 271 -21.79 31.73 20.27
N THR A 272 -22.88 30.98 20.20
CA THR A 272 -23.20 29.93 21.16
C THR A 272 -22.36 28.67 20.94
N ALA A 273 -22.23 27.82 21.97
CA ALA A 273 -21.51 26.55 21.86
C ALA A 273 -22.10 25.62 20.78
N ASN A 274 -23.43 25.62 20.61
CA ASN A 274 -24.11 24.79 19.61
C ASN A 274 -23.83 25.26 18.18
N GLU A 275 -23.85 26.58 17.95
CA GLU A 275 -23.50 27.16 16.64
C GLU A 275 -22.05 26.88 16.28
N LEU A 276 -21.13 27.06 17.23
CA LEU A 276 -19.71 26.75 17.03
C LEU A 276 -19.49 25.27 16.72
N LYS A 277 -20.15 24.37 17.47
CA LYS A 277 -20.10 22.93 17.25
C LYS A 277 -20.63 22.55 15.86
N ALA A 278 -21.74 23.15 15.44
CA ALA A 278 -22.31 22.92 14.12
C ALA A 278 -21.40 23.43 12.99
N ALA A 279 -20.79 24.61 13.16
CA ALA A 279 -19.83 25.17 12.21
C ALA A 279 -18.57 24.30 12.08
N ILE A 280 -17.99 23.87 13.20
CA ILE A 280 -16.84 22.94 13.19
C ILE A 280 -17.21 21.66 12.45
N ARG A 281 -18.39 21.07 12.71
CA ARG A 281 -18.84 19.86 12.00
C ARG A 281 -18.93 20.09 10.49
N ARG A 282 -19.63 21.13 10.04
CA ARG A 282 -19.77 21.44 8.61
C ARG A 282 -18.40 21.61 7.94
N ALA A 283 -17.51 22.38 8.55
CA ALA A 283 -16.17 22.62 8.03
C ALA A 283 -15.30 21.35 8.01
N THR A 284 -15.46 20.48 9.01
CA THR A 284 -14.74 19.19 9.10
C THR A 284 -15.20 18.21 8.03
N VAL A 285 -16.52 18.02 7.88
CA VAL A 285 -17.11 17.14 6.85
C VAL A 285 -16.78 17.65 5.44
N ALA A 286 -16.77 18.97 5.25
CA ALA A 286 -16.33 19.61 4.00
C ALA A 286 -14.81 19.55 3.77
N ARG A 287 -14.02 19.05 4.74
CA ARG A 287 -12.55 18.89 4.69
C ARG A 287 -11.79 20.22 4.60
N LYS A 288 -12.46 21.31 5.00
CA LYS A 288 -11.88 22.66 5.04
C LYS A 288 -11.24 22.99 6.38
N PHE A 289 -11.60 22.27 7.44
CA PHE A 289 -11.08 22.47 8.79
C PHE A 289 -10.74 21.14 9.46
N ILE A 290 -9.72 21.15 10.31
CA ILE A 290 -9.32 19.99 11.13
C ILE A 290 -9.32 20.39 12.60
N PRO A 291 -10.26 19.91 13.43
CA PRO A 291 -10.25 20.16 14.86
C PRO A 291 -9.13 19.37 15.53
N VAL A 292 -8.36 20.06 16.39
CA VAL A 292 -7.19 19.47 17.07
C VAL A 292 -7.50 19.23 18.54
N TYR A 293 -7.63 17.96 18.89
CA TYR A 293 -7.73 17.45 20.26
C TYR A 293 -6.34 17.19 20.83
N MET A 294 -6.24 17.14 22.16
CA MET A 294 -4.97 16.92 22.83
C MET A 294 -5.13 15.99 24.03
N GLY A 295 -4.08 15.27 24.40
CA GLY A 295 -4.12 14.40 25.58
C GLY A 295 -2.90 13.52 25.75
N SER A 296 -3.04 12.57 26.66
CA SER A 296 -2.05 11.52 26.90
C SER A 296 -2.79 10.18 27.06
N ALA A 297 -2.71 9.35 26.03
CA ALA A 297 -3.25 7.99 26.07
C ALA A 297 -2.56 7.14 27.16
N PHE A 298 -1.28 7.38 27.43
CA PHE A 298 -0.53 6.64 28.46
C PHE A 298 -1.06 6.92 29.87
N LYS A 299 -1.19 8.19 30.24
CA LYS A 299 -1.77 8.65 31.51
C LYS A 299 -3.30 8.63 31.56
N ASN A 300 -4.00 8.06 30.58
CA ASN A 300 -5.45 7.91 30.59
C ASN A 300 -6.23 9.25 30.60
N LYS A 301 -5.75 10.26 29.88
CA LYS A 301 -6.33 11.61 29.85
C LYS A 301 -6.59 12.08 28.41
N GLY A 302 -7.79 12.61 28.16
CA GLY A 302 -8.16 13.23 26.87
C GLY A 302 -8.72 12.28 25.80
N VAL A 303 -8.88 10.99 26.10
CA VAL A 303 -9.41 10.01 25.12
C VAL A 303 -10.94 10.10 25.00
N GLN A 304 -11.67 10.28 26.09
CA GLN A 304 -13.13 10.38 26.07
C GLN A 304 -13.64 11.65 25.37
N PRO A 305 -13.03 12.84 25.57
CA PRO A 305 -13.39 14.02 24.78
C PRO A 305 -13.10 13.84 23.29
N LEU A 306 -12.02 13.14 22.93
CA LEU A 306 -11.74 12.78 21.54
C LEU A 306 -12.86 11.87 20.99
N LEU A 307 -13.33 10.88 21.75
CA LEU A 307 -14.46 10.03 21.34
C LEU A 307 -15.74 10.83 21.14
N ASN A 308 -16.02 11.80 22.01
CA ASN A 308 -17.15 12.71 21.80
C ASN A 308 -16.96 13.52 20.50
N GLY A 309 -15.76 14.04 20.26
CA GLY A 309 -15.39 14.73 19.02
C GLY A 309 -15.55 13.89 17.76
N VAL A 310 -15.26 12.59 17.82
CA VAL A 310 -15.51 11.64 16.72
C VAL A 310 -17.02 11.58 16.40
N LEU A 311 -17.88 11.52 17.41
CA LEU A 311 -19.32 11.51 17.19
C LEU A 311 -19.81 12.84 16.62
N ASP A 312 -19.28 13.94 17.17
CA ASP A 312 -19.73 15.30 16.90
C ASP A 312 -19.26 15.84 15.54
N TYR A 313 -18.02 15.56 15.14
CA TYR A 313 -17.39 16.22 14.00
C TYR A 313 -17.10 15.31 12.80
N LEU A 314 -16.98 13.99 12.99
CA LEU A 314 -16.79 13.07 11.86
C LEU A 314 -18.13 12.66 11.22
N PRO A 315 -18.12 12.36 9.92
CA PRO A 315 -19.34 12.05 9.18
C PRO A 315 -19.88 10.66 9.50
N CYS A 316 -21.17 10.47 9.23
CA CYS A 316 -21.76 9.14 9.10
C CYS A 316 -21.65 8.63 7.65
N PRO A 317 -21.89 7.32 7.39
CA PRO A 317 -21.77 6.76 6.04
C PRO A 317 -22.68 7.42 4.98
N LEU A 318 -23.76 8.09 5.40
CA LEU A 318 -24.70 8.78 4.51
C LEU A 318 -24.21 10.18 4.07
N GLU A 319 -23.26 10.76 4.80
CA GLU A 319 -22.73 12.11 4.53
C GLU A 319 -21.48 12.08 3.65
N VAL A 320 -20.99 10.89 3.28
CA VAL A 320 -19.80 10.71 2.46
C VAL A 320 -20.18 10.34 1.03
N GLU A 321 -19.64 11.09 0.07
CA GLU A 321 -19.79 10.78 -1.35
C GLU A 321 -18.88 9.61 -1.74
N ASN A 322 -19.49 8.51 -2.20
CA ASN A 322 -18.78 7.31 -2.62
C ASN A 322 -18.79 7.19 -4.14
N ILE A 323 -17.60 7.15 -4.75
CA ILE A 323 -17.43 7.08 -6.21
C ILE A 323 -16.86 5.72 -6.60
N ALA A 324 -17.54 5.04 -7.53
CA ALA A 324 -17.09 3.82 -8.20
C ALA A 324 -16.64 4.12 -9.65
N LEU A 325 -16.01 3.14 -10.30
CA LEU A 325 -15.53 3.21 -11.68
C LEU A 325 -16.28 2.18 -12.54
N ASP A 326 -16.91 2.61 -13.63
CA ASP A 326 -17.64 1.72 -14.56
C ASP A 326 -16.68 1.08 -15.58
N GLN A 327 -16.45 -0.22 -15.44
CA GLN A 327 -15.57 -0.99 -16.32
C GLN A 327 -16.12 -1.14 -17.75
N ASN A 328 -17.43 -0.97 -17.96
CA ASN A 328 -17.99 -1.00 -19.32
C ASN A 328 -17.74 0.30 -20.10
N LYS A 329 -17.38 1.39 -19.40
CA LYS A 329 -17.20 2.73 -19.96
C LYS A 329 -15.82 3.30 -19.65
N SER A 330 -14.78 2.49 -19.81
CA SER A 330 -13.39 2.93 -19.62
C SER A 330 -13.14 3.65 -18.28
N GLU A 331 -13.68 3.10 -17.19
CA GLU A 331 -13.50 3.61 -15.82
C GLU A 331 -14.12 5.01 -15.56
N GLU A 332 -15.23 5.33 -16.26
CA GLU A 332 -16.01 6.53 -15.95
C GLU A 332 -16.45 6.54 -14.48
N LYS A 333 -16.32 7.69 -13.81
CA LYS A 333 -16.69 7.87 -12.40
C LYS A 333 -18.21 7.85 -12.23
N VAL A 334 -18.70 6.97 -11.38
CA VAL A 334 -20.12 6.83 -11.03
C VAL A 334 -20.31 7.09 -9.54
N SER A 335 -21.18 8.05 -9.20
CA SER A 335 -21.57 8.27 -7.79
C SER A 335 -22.52 7.16 -7.35
N LEU A 336 -22.22 6.55 -6.21
CA LEU A 336 -23.09 5.56 -5.57
C LEU A 336 -24.13 6.26 -4.71
N SER A 337 -25.34 5.70 -4.66
CA SER A 337 -26.44 6.31 -3.90
C SER A 337 -26.28 6.15 -2.38
N GLY A 338 -25.46 5.21 -1.92
CA GLY A 338 -25.32 4.90 -0.49
C GLY A 338 -26.54 4.19 0.10
N THR A 339 -27.50 3.76 -0.72
CA THR A 339 -28.79 3.26 -0.24
C THR A 339 -28.96 1.74 -0.42
N PRO A 340 -29.81 1.08 0.39
CA PRO A 340 -30.13 -0.34 0.22
C PRO A 340 -30.92 -0.66 -1.07
N ALA A 341 -31.50 0.35 -1.72
CA ALA A 341 -32.39 0.17 -2.87
C ALA A 341 -31.64 -0.03 -4.21
N GLY A 342 -30.34 0.29 -4.25
CA GLY A 342 -29.50 0.18 -5.43
C GLY A 342 -28.90 -1.22 -5.66
N PRO A 343 -28.14 -1.40 -6.76
CA PRO A 343 -27.40 -2.63 -7.01
C PRO A 343 -26.33 -2.85 -5.94
N LEU A 344 -26.02 -4.11 -5.62
CA LEU A 344 -24.98 -4.40 -4.65
C LEU A 344 -23.62 -3.92 -5.17
N VAL A 345 -22.91 -3.13 -4.36
CA VAL A 345 -21.50 -2.78 -4.57
C VAL A 345 -20.78 -2.91 -3.22
N ALA A 346 -19.87 -3.86 -3.12
CA ALA A 346 -19.10 -4.12 -1.90
C ALA A 346 -17.60 -4.28 -2.20
N LEU A 347 -16.74 -3.74 -1.35
CA LEU A 347 -15.28 -3.84 -1.48
C LEU A 347 -14.71 -4.80 -0.44
N ALA A 348 -13.93 -5.79 -0.89
CA ALA A 348 -13.06 -6.56 -0.01
C ALA A 348 -11.82 -5.76 0.34
N PHE A 349 -11.53 -5.60 1.63
CA PHE A 349 -10.39 -4.80 2.08
C PHE A 349 -9.46 -5.52 3.05
N LYS A 350 -9.93 -6.61 3.67
CA LYS A 350 -9.11 -7.43 4.56
C LYS A 350 -9.44 -8.90 4.36
N LEU A 351 -8.39 -9.70 4.23
CA LEU A 351 -8.46 -11.16 4.18
C LEU A 351 -7.82 -11.70 5.45
N GLU A 352 -8.50 -12.60 6.13
CA GLU A 352 -8.01 -13.22 7.36
C GLU A 352 -8.22 -14.73 7.25
N GLU A 353 -7.13 -15.50 7.26
CA GLU A 353 -7.22 -16.97 7.27
C GLU A 353 -7.10 -17.46 8.72
N GLY A 354 -8.25 -17.80 9.31
CA GLY A 354 -8.32 -18.31 10.68
C GLY A 354 -8.43 -19.82 10.74
N ARG A 355 -8.52 -20.37 11.97
CA ARG A 355 -8.76 -21.80 12.22
C ARG A 355 -10.06 -22.32 11.58
N PHE A 356 -11.02 -21.43 11.35
CA PHE A 356 -12.35 -21.73 10.81
C PHE A 356 -12.45 -21.52 9.29
N GLY A 357 -11.33 -21.22 8.62
CA GLY A 357 -11.26 -20.93 7.19
C GLY A 357 -11.00 -19.45 6.89
N GLN A 358 -11.04 -19.11 5.60
CA GLN A 358 -10.82 -17.76 5.10
C GLN A 358 -12.05 -16.87 5.32
N LEU A 359 -11.85 -15.79 6.06
CA LEU A 359 -12.76 -14.67 6.28
C LEU A 359 -12.37 -13.53 5.34
N THR A 360 -13.35 -13.00 4.62
CA THR A 360 -13.20 -11.81 3.78
C THR A 360 -14.04 -10.68 4.35
N TYR A 361 -13.41 -9.61 4.80
CA TYR A 361 -14.11 -8.42 5.27
C TYR A 361 -14.51 -7.54 4.09
N LEU A 362 -15.80 -7.22 4.04
CA LEU A 362 -16.44 -6.43 3.01
C LEU A 362 -17.02 -5.15 3.62
N ARG A 363 -16.82 -4.02 2.94
CA ARG A 363 -17.63 -2.81 3.14
C ARG A 363 -18.65 -2.69 2.04
N ILE A 364 -19.93 -2.56 2.42
CA ILE A 364 -21.04 -2.40 1.47
C ILE A 364 -21.26 -0.92 1.25
N TYR A 365 -21.16 -0.48 0.00
CA TYR A 365 -21.38 0.93 -0.37
C TYR A 365 -22.79 1.16 -0.90
N GLU A 366 -23.37 0.20 -1.60
CA GLU A 366 -24.72 0.29 -2.15
C GLU A 366 -25.37 -1.10 -2.16
N GLY A 367 -26.70 -1.13 -2.03
CA GLY A 367 -27.48 -2.36 -2.05
C GLY A 367 -27.44 -3.16 -0.74
N VAL A 368 -27.81 -4.44 -0.85
CA VAL A 368 -27.95 -5.38 0.27
C VAL A 368 -27.30 -6.70 -0.11
N ILE A 369 -26.60 -7.32 0.84
CA ILE A 369 -26.09 -8.70 0.71
C ILE A 369 -26.83 -9.60 1.69
N ARG A 370 -27.34 -10.74 1.21
CA ARG A 370 -28.00 -11.75 2.05
C ARG A 370 -27.26 -13.07 2.03
N LYS A 371 -27.43 -13.84 3.11
CA LYS A 371 -26.97 -15.22 3.17
C LYS A 371 -27.66 -16.03 2.08
N GLY A 372 -26.86 -16.69 1.24
CA GLY A 372 -27.32 -17.51 0.12
C GLY A 372 -27.32 -16.81 -1.24
N ASP A 373 -27.11 -15.48 -1.28
CA ASP A 373 -27.04 -14.72 -2.53
C ASP A 373 -25.83 -15.11 -3.38
N PHE A 374 -25.92 -14.85 -4.68
CA PHE A 374 -24.80 -14.95 -5.60
C PHE A 374 -24.23 -13.56 -5.86
N ILE A 375 -22.99 -13.35 -5.46
CA ILE A 375 -22.21 -12.14 -5.74
C ILE A 375 -21.20 -12.44 -6.85
N GLN A 376 -20.82 -11.43 -7.62
CA GLN A 376 -19.88 -11.53 -8.73
C GLN A 376 -18.65 -10.68 -8.43
N ASN A 377 -17.48 -11.29 -8.52
CA ASN A 377 -16.22 -10.56 -8.48
C ASN A 377 -16.02 -9.86 -9.83
N VAL A 378 -15.86 -8.54 -9.82
CA VAL A 378 -15.80 -7.73 -11.06
C VAL A 378 -14.50 -7.98 -11.84
N ASN A 379 -13.37 -8.14 -11.15
CA ASN A 379 -12.06 -8.35 -11.76
C ASN A 379 -11.95 -9.72 -12.43
N THR A 380 -12.44 -10.78 -11.78
CA THR A 380 -12.35 -12.16 -12.31
C THR A 380 -13.59 -12.61 -13.08
N GLY A 381 -14.70 -11.88 -12.96
CA GLY A 381 -16.01 -12.25 -13.51
C GLY A 381 -16.68 -13.45 -12.84
N LYS A 382 -16.04 -14.07 -11.83
CA LYS A 382 -16.55 -15.29 -11.18
C LYS A 382 -17.74 -14.99 -10.28
N LYS A 383 -18.79 -15.81 -10.40
CA LYS A 383 -19.94 -15.80 -9.49
C LYS A 383 -19.68 -16.71 -8.30
N ILE A 384 -19.91 -16.19 -7.10
CA ILE A 384 -19.64 -16.82 -5.82
C ILE A 384 -20.91 -16.77 -4.98
N LYS A 385 -21.28 -17.89 -4.38
CA LYS A 385 -22.40 -17.94 -3.44
C LYS A 385 -21.92 -17.51 -2.06
N VAL A 386 -22.69 -16.67 -1.37
CA VAL A 386 -22.43 -16.24 0.01
C VAL A 386 -22.93 -17.34 0.96
N PRO A 387 -22.05 -18.18 1.55
CA PRO A 387 -22.52 -19.33 2.32
C PRO A 387 -22.93 -18.93 3.75
N ARG A 388 -22.19 -18.00 4.34
CA ARG A 388 -22.35 -17.53 5.71
C ARG A 388 -21.86 -16.09 5.79
N LEU A 389 -22.71 -15.23 6.36
CA LEU A 389 -22.45 -13.82 6.58
C LEU A 389 -22.36 -13.61 8.10
N VAL A 390 -21.29 -12.98 8.55
CA VAL A 390 -21.07 -12.74 9.97
C VAL A 390 -20.74 -11.28 10.24
N ARG A 391 -21.18 -10.81 11.41
CA ARG A 391 -20.71 -9.57 12.01
C ARG A 391 -19.75 -9.93 13.12
N MET A 392 -18.57 -9.33 13.11
CA MET A 392 -17.60 -9.53 14.17
C MET A 392 -18.01 -8.70 15.38
N HIS A 393 -18.28 -9.36 16.51
CA HIS A 393 -18.56 -8.72 17.78
C HIS A 393 -17.50 -9.13 18.81
N SER A 394 -16.49 -8.29 18.99
CA SER A 394 -15.31 -8.65 19.80
C SER A 394 -14.62 -9.92 19.24
N ASN A 395 -14.45 -10.96 20.06
CA ASN A 395 -13.89 -12.26 19.65
C ASN A 395 -14.99 -13.26 19.23
N GLU A 396 -16.25 -12.85 19.23
CA GLU A 396 -17.40 -13.69 18.93
C GLU A 396 -17.95 -13.36 17.54
N MET A 397 -18.35 -14.39 16.81
CA MET A 397 -18.92 -14.27 15.47
C MET A 397 -20.44 -14.32 15.59
N GLU A 398 -21.10 -13.22 15.26
CA GLU A 398 -22.56 -13.16 15.19
C GLU A 398 -23.00 -13.51 13.77
N ASP A 399 -23.79 -14.58 13.62
CA ASP A 399 -24.40 -14.95 12.34
C ASP A 399 -25.54 -14.00 12.00
N ILE A 400 -25.42 -13.32 10.85
CA ILE A 400 -26.44 -12.39 10.35
C ILE A 400 -27.04 -12.91 9.03
N GLN A 401 -28.31 -12.59 8.79
CA GLN A 401 -29.01 -13.01 7.57
C GLN A 401 -28.81 -12.03 6.41
N GLU A 402 -28.66 -10.75 6.71
CA GLU A 402 -28.47 -9.69 5.72
C GLU A 402 -27.65 -8.53 6.28
N ALA A 403 -27.03 -7.78 5.38
CA ALA A 403 -26.32 -6.55 5.67
C ALA A 403 -26.55 -5.51 4.58
N HIS A 404 -26.54 -4.24 5.00
CA HIS A 404 -26.99 -3.10 4.20
C HIS A 404 -25.84 -2.14 3.88
N ALA A 405 -26.05 -1.27 2.89
CA ALA A 405 -25.16 -0.17 2.57
C ALA A 405 -24.73 0.62 3.83
N GLY A 406 -23.43 0.95 3.91
CA GLY A 406 -22.77 1.59 5.03
C GLY A 406 -22.10 0.64 6.03
N GLN A 407 -22.50 -0.64 6.06
CA GLN A 407 -22.02 -1.60 7.04
C GLN A 407 -20.74 -2.35 6.60
N ILE A 408 -19.94 -2.74 7.60
CA ILE A 408 -18.79 -3.63 7.46
C ILE A 408 -19.17 -5.01 7.99
N VAL A 409 -18.91 -6.06 7.20
CA VAL A 409 -19.26 -7.45 7.49
C VAL A 409 -18.16 -8.40 7.02
N ALA A 410 -18.16 -9.63 7.50
CA ALA A 410 -17.25 -10.67 6.99
C ALA A 410 -18.03 -11.83 6.36
N VAL A 411 -17.46 -12.40 5.30
CA VAL A 411 -18.02 -13.55 4.58
C VAL A 411 -17.03 -14.71 4.63
N PHE A 412 -17.55 -15.92 4.83
CA PHE A 412 -16.75 -17.14 4.81
C PHE A 412 -16.60 -17.74 3.41
N GLY A 413 -15.43 -18.27 3.11
CA GLY A 413 -15.22 -19.15 1.94
C GLY A 413 -15.33 -18.46 0.59
N VAL A 414 -15.16 -17.14 0.55
CA VAL A 414 -15.06 -16.35 -0.67
C VAL A 414 -13.59 -16.24 -1.05
N ASP A 415 -13.19 -16.93 -2.11
CA ASP A 415 -11.84 -16.79 -2.68
C ASP A 415 -11.75 -15.50 -3.49
N CYS A 416 -10.94 -14.57 -3.03
CA CYS A 416 -10.68 -13.29 -3.67
C CYS A 416 -9.35 -12.69 -3.22
N SER A 417 -8.93 -11.62 -3.89
CA SER A 417 -7.78 -10.82 -3.47
C SER A 417 -8.26 -9.58 -2.72
N SER A 418 -7.43 -9.06 -1.82
CA SER A 418 -7.72 -7.78 -1.16
C SER A 418 -7.81 -6.66 -2.21
N GLY A 419 -8.84 -5.82 -2.13
CA GLY A 419 -9.14 -4.78 -3.11
C GLY A 419 -10.16 -5.16 -4.18
N ASP A 420 -10.58 -6.43 -4.25
CA ASP A 420 -11.61 -6.88 -5.18
C ASP A 420 -12.98 -6.27 -4.85
N THR A 421 -13.72 -5.87 -5.89
CA THR A 421 -15.10 -5.40 -5.77
C THR A 421 -16.08 -6.51 -6.15
N PHE A 422 -17.12 -6.65 -5.35
CA PHE A 422 -18.23 -7.57 -5.53
C PHE A 422 -19.51 -6.82 -5.87
N THR A 423 -20.23 -7.29 -6.89
CA THR A 423 -21.55 -6.80 -7.24
C THR A 423 -22.58 -7.94 -7.33
N ASP A 424 -23.86 -7.61 -7.51
CA ASP A 424 -24.91 -8.60 -7.82
C ASP A 424 -24.88 -9.09 -9.30
N GLY A 425 -23.94 -8.59 -10.11
CA GLY A 425 -23.81 -8.88 -11.53
C GLY A 425 -24.71 -8.05 -12.46
N SER A 426 -25.54 -7.16 -11.92
CA SER A 426 -26.30 -6.20 -12.73
C SER A 426 -25.43 -5.05 -13.24
N VAL A 427 -24.40 -4.70 -12.46
CA VAL A 427 -23.42 -3.65 -12.76
C VAL A 427 -22.00 -4.19 -12.70
N LYS A 428 -21.09 -3.59 -13.47
CA LYS A 428 -19.64 -3.86 -13.42
C LYS A 428 -18.89 -2.65 -12.87
N TYR A 429 -19.22 -2.31 -11.64
CA TYR A 429 -18.58 -1.20 -10.94
C TYR A 429 -17.44 -1.71 -10.09
N THR A 430 -16.29 -1.03 -10.18
CA THR A 430 -15.12 -1.32 -9.38
C THR A 430 -14.86 -0.13 -8.45
N MET A 431 -14.68 -0.39 -7.15
CA MET A 431 -14.38 0.65 -6.17
C MET A 431 -12.92 1.11 -6.20
N THR A 432 -12.05 0.35 -6.88
CA THR A 432 -10.60 0.47 -6.81
C THR A 432 -9.95 0.40 -8.18
N SER A 433 -9.24 1.45 -8.58
CA SER A 433 -7.97 1.30 -9.30
C SER A 433 -6.88 1.39 -8.23
N MET A 434 -6.61 0.30 -7.50
CA MET A 434 -5.65 0.39 -6.39
C MET A 434 -4.30 0.85 -6.97
N HIS A 435 -3.79 1.99 -6.52
CA HIS A 435 -2.45 2.42 -6.86
C HIS A 435 -1.48 1.56 -6.05
N VAL A 436 -1.21 0.36 -6.54
CA VAL A 436 -0.18 -0.52 -5.99
C VAL A 436 1.16 0.07 -6.43
N ALA A 437 1.89 0.63 -5.47
CA ALA A 437 3.24 1.11 -5.72
C ALA A 437 4.11 -0.04 -6.23
N GLU A 438 5.05 0.27 -7.13
CA GLU A 438 6.02 -0.73 -7.56
C GLU A 438 6.94 -1.09 -6.40
N PRO A 439 7.24 -2.39 -6.21
CA PRO A 439 8.18 -2.82 -5.18
C PRO A 439 9.55 -2.16 -5.38
N VAL A 440 10.14 -1.65 -4.29
CA VAL A 440 11.42 -0.93 -4.33
C VAL A 440 12.61 -1.82 -3.96
N MET A 441 12.35 -2.99 -3.34
CA MET A 441 13.39 -3.91 -2.88
C MET A 441 13.05 -5.35 -3.26
N SER A 442 14.09 -6.14 -3.55
CA SER A 442 13.98 -7.57 -3.86
C SER A 442 14.99 -8.39 -3.08
N LEU A 443 14.59 -9.58 -2.65
CA LEU A 443 15.42 -10.58 -1.96
C LEU A 443 15.28 -11.95 -2.64
N ALA A 444 16.39 -12.69 -2.72
CA ALA A 444 16.35 -14.09 -3.13
C ALA A 444 16.06 -14.96 -1.91
N VAL A 445 15.04 -15.81 -2.01
CA VAL A 445 14.60 -16.67 -0.91
C VAL A 445 14.46 -18.10 -1.41
N ASN A 446 15.09 -19.05 -0.70
CA ASN A 446 14.99 -20.47 -1.03
C ASN A 446 14.72 -21.30 0.23
N PRO A 447 13.84 -22.31 0.19
CA PRO A 447 13.64 -23.20 1.33
C PRO A 447 14.93 -24.00 1.61
N ILE A 448 15.27 -24.17 2.89
CA ILE A 448 16.46 -24.94 3.28
C ILE A 448 16.27 -26.43 2.94
N SER A 449 15.07 -26.96 3.20
CA SER A 449 14.69 -28.33 2.87
C SER A 449 13.94 -28.40 1.53
N LYS A 450 14.31 -29.36 0.67
CA LYS A 450 13.60 -29.62 -0.59
C LYS A 450 12.17 -30.13 -0.37
N ASP A 451 11.92 -30.83 0.74
CA ASP A 451 10.61 -31.40 1.07
C ASP A 451 9.58 -30.32 1.44
N SER A 452 10.04 -29.14 1.83
CA SER A 452 9.20 -28.00 2.21
C SER A 452 8.72 -27.16 1.02
N GLY A 453 9.11 -27.50 -0.22
CA GLY A 453 8.80 -26.69 -1.41
C GLY A 453 7.30 -26.48 -1.67
N GLY A 454 6.45 -27.46 -1.35
CA GLY A 454 5.00 -27.35 -1.49
C GLY A 454 4.38 -26.34 -0.51
N GLN A 455 4.78 -26.39 0.77
CA GLN A 455 4.32 -25.44 1.78
C GLN A 455 4.87 -24.04 1.53
N PHE A 456 6.12 -23.93 1.09
CA PHE A 456 6.75 -22.67 0.68
C PHE A 456 5.96 -21.99 -0.45
N SER A 457 5.64 -22.73 -1.51
CA SER A 457 4.85 -22.21 -2.63
C SER A 457 3.43 -21.82 -2.19
N LYS A 458 2.83 -22.57 -1.27
CA LYS A 458 1.51 -22.23 -0.71
C LYS A 458 1.55 -20.91 0.09
N ALA A 459 2.57 -20.72 0.92
CA ALA A 459 2.78 -19.51 1.70
C ALA A 459 2.95 -18.27 0.82
N LEU A 460 3.84 -18.35 -0.18
CA LEU A 460 4.10 -17.26 -1.12
C LEU A 460 2.84 -16.83 -1.90
N ASN A 461 2.08 -17.79 -2.42
CA ASN A 461 0.83 -17.50 -3.14
C ASN A 461 -0.22 -16.86 -2.22
N ARG A 462 -0.30 -17.27 -0.95
CA ARG A 462 -1.22 -16.65 0.02
C ARG A 462 -0.81 -15.21 0.29
N PHE A 463 0.46 -14.97 0.60
CA PHE A 463 0.96 -13.63 0.93
C PHE A 463 0.82 -12.65 -0.24
N GLN A 464 1.00 -13.12 -1.47
CA GLN A 464 0.74 -12.32 -2.68
C GLN A 464 -0.74 -11.94 -2.87
N ARG A 465 -1.69 -12.77 -2.38
CA ARG A 465 -3.13 -12.44 -2.38
C ARG A 465 -3.51 -11.49 -1.24
N GLU A 466 -2.84 -11.62 -0.10
CA GLU A 466 -3.03 -10.73 1.06
C GLU A 466 -2.48 -9.32 0.77
N ASP A 467 -1.32 -9.22 0.11
CA ASP A 467 -0.66 -7.96 -0.22
C ASP A 467 -0.17 -7.92 -1.68
N PRO A 468 -0.75 -7.05 -2.54
CA PRO A 468 -0.36 -6.95 -3.95
C PRO A 468 1.02 -6.32 -4.17
N THR A 469 1.61 -5.66 -3.17
CA THR A 469 3.00 -5.17 -3.23
C THR A 469 4.02 -6.29 -3.05
N PHE A 470 3.62 -7.41 -2.42
CA PHE A 470 4.46 -8.58 -2.27
C PHE A 470 4.44 -9.39 -3.57
N ARG A 471 5.46 -9.18 -4.41
CA ARG A 471 5.58 -9.87 -5.70
C ARG A 471 6.54 -11.04 -5.59
N VAL A 472 6.15 -12.16 -6.16
CA VAL A 472 6.97 -13.37 -6.23
C VAL A 472 7.27 -13.66 -7.69
N GLY A 473 8.54 -13.82 -8.02
CA GLY A 473 9.02 -14.19 -9.34
C GLY A 473 10.05 -15.32 -9.25
N LEU A 474 10.23 -16.02 -10.36
CA LEU A 474 11.36 -16.93 -10.54
C LEU A 474 12.32 -16.24 -11.51
N ASP A 475 13.58 -16.07 -11.12
CA ASP A 475 14.60 -15.60 -12.04
C ASP A 475 14.96 -16.73 -13.02
N PRO A 476 14.72 -16.57 -14.34
CA PRO A 476 14.96 -17.64 -15.30
C PRO A 476 16.44 -18.01 -15.45
N GLU A 477 17.36 -17.12 -15.09
CA GLU A 477 18.81 -17.36 -15.22
C GLU A 477 19.39 -18.07 -13.99
N SER A 478 19.12 -17.57 -12.79
CA SER A 478 19.64 -18.21 -11.56
C SER A 478 18.76 -19.35 -11.05
N GLY A 479 17.50 -19.44 -11.51
CA GLY A 479 16.50 -20.37 -10.97
C GLY A 479 16.09 -20.05 -9.53
N GLN A 480 16.47 -18.88 -9.00
CA GLN A 480 16.13 -18.47 -7.64
C GLN A 480 14.72 -17.88 -7.59
N THR A 481 13.99 -18.19 -6.51
CA THR A 481 12.75 -17.48 -6.21
C THR A 481 13.11 -16.10 -5.64
N ILE A 482 12.65 -15.05 -6.31
CA ILE A 482 12.84 -13.66 -5.89
C ILE A 482 11.51 -13.15 -5.33
N ILE A 483 11.55 -12.67 -4.09
CA ILE A 483 10.46 -11.92 -3.48
C ILE A 483 10.77 -10.43 -3.58
N SER A 484 9.78 -9.61 -3.87
CA SER A 484 9.93 -8.15 -3.96
C SER A 484 8.85 -7.46 -3.13
N GLY A 485 9.20 -6.35 -2.51
CA GLY A 485 8.32 -5.61 -1.61
C GLY A 485 8.72 -4.14 -1.42
N MET A 486 8.07 -3.50 -0.46
CA MET A 486 8.19 -2.06 -0.20
C MET A 486 9.43 -1.63 0.62
N GLY A 487 10.13 -2.59 1.22
CA GLY A 487 11.28 -2.30 2.08
C GLY A 487 11.89 -3.56 2.70
N GLU A 488 12.95 -3.39 3.47
CA GLU A 488 13.67 -4.49 4.14
C GLU A 488 12.80 -5.09 5.24
N LEU A 489 12.26 -4.24 6.12
CA LEU A 489 11.40 -4.68 7.23
C LEU A 489 10.16 -5.41 6.70
N HIS A 490 9.58 -4.94 5.59
CA HIS A 490 8.51 -5.62 4.88
C HIS A 490 8.87 -7.09 4.59
N LEU A 491 9.97 -7.30 3.86
CA LEU A 491 10.36 -8.63 3.39
C LEU A 491 10.81 -9.53 4.55
N ASP A 492 11.50 -8.99 5.54
CA ASP A 492 11.92 -9.71 6.75
C ASP A 492 10.73 -10.26 7.52
N ILE A 493 9.67 -9.44 7.67
CA ILE A 493 8.43 -9.88 8.32
C ILE A 493 7.79 -11.02 7.53
N TYR A 494 7.73 -10.93 6.20
CA TYR A 494 7.20 -12.03 5.39
C TYR A 494 8.03 -13.30 5.49
N VAL A 495 9.36 -13.21 5.53
CA VAL A 495 10.23 -14.37 5.75
C VAL A 495 9.97 -15.01 7.12
N GLU A 496 9.86 -14.20 8.17
CA GLU A 496 9.52 -14.70 9.52
C GLU A 496 8.11 -15.30 9.57
N ARG A 497 7.13 -14.75 8.84
CA ARG A 497 5.79 -15.34 8.70
C ARG A 497 5.85 -16.71 8.00
N ILE A 498 6.64 -16.87 6.93
CA ILE A 498 6.88 -18.18 6.30
C ILE A 498 7.41 -19.18 7.33
N ARG A 499 8.37 -18.74 8.15
CA ARG A 499 8.99 -19.58 9.18
C ARG A 499 8.03 -19.98 10.29
N ARG A 500 7.25 -19.04 10.84
CA ARG A 500 6.38 -19.28 12.00
C ARG A 500 5.03 -19.89 11.61
N GLU A 501 4.36 -19.37 10.58
CA GLU A 501 3.03 -19.83 10.17
C GLU A 501 3.10 -21.16 9.39
N TYR A 502 4.08 -21.30 8.50
CA TYR A 502 4.21 -22.47 7.62
C TYR A 502 5.31 -23.44 8.04
N LYS A 503 6.10 -23.13 9.09
CA LYS A 503 7.19 -23.98 9.59
C LYS A 503 8.23 -24.31 8.51
N VAL A 504 8.47 -23.36 7.60
CA VAL A 504 9.47 -23.49 6.55
C VAL A 504 10.63 -22.55 6.84
N ASP A 505 11.79 -23.11 7.17
CA ASP A 505 13.02 -22.31 7.24
C ASP A 505 13.46 -21.94 5.81
N ALA A 506 13.60 -20.64 5.57
CA ALA A 506 14.00 -20.09 4.29
C ALA A 506 15.34 -19.36 4.42
N LYS A 507 16.27 -19.64 3.49
CA LYS A 507 17.54 -18.93 3.38
C LYS A 507 17.32 -17.66 2.56
N VAL A 508 17.54 -16.52 3.18
CA VAL A 508 17.49 -15.20 2.55
C VAL A 508 18.89 -14.83 2.05
N GLY A 509 18.95 -14.26 0.85
CA GLY A 509 20.15 -13.69 0.28
C GLY A 509 19.81 -12.57 -0.69
N LYS A 510 20.84 -11.83 -1.12
CA LYS A 510 20.67 -10.82 -2.15
C LYS A 510 20.37 -11.47 -3.50
N PRO A 511 19.50 -10.87 -4.33
CA PRO A 511 19.36 -11.29 -5.72
C PRO A 511 20.72 -11.26 -6.41
N ARG A 512 20.97 -12.25 -7.25
CA ARG A 512 22.18 -12.23 -8.08
C ARG A 512 22.03 -11.15 -9.14
N VAL A 513 23.06 -10.33 -9.29
CA VAL A 513 23.16 -9.42 -10.43
C VAL A 513 23.42 -10.27 -11.66
N ASN A 514 22.59 -10.09 -12.69
CA ASN A 514 22.80 -10.73 -13.99
C ASN A 514 23.93 -9.98 -14.71
N PHE A 515 25.17 -10.34 -14.38
CA PHE A 515 26.33 -9.90 -15.14
C PHE A 515 26.24 -10.44 -16.57
N ARG A 516 26.83 -9.67 -17.48
CA ARG A 516 27.08 -10.09 -18.86
C ARG A 516 28.56 -10.02 -19.12
N GLU A 517 29.00 -10.73 -20.13
CA GLU A 517 30.35 -10.56 -20.66
C GLU A 517 30.26 -9.89 -22.04
N SER A 518 31.31 -9.20 -22.45
CA SER A 518 31.46 -8.68 -23.80
C SER A 518 32.94 -8.62 -24.16
N ILE A 519 33.26 -8.24 -25.38
CA ILE A 519 34.64 -8.12 -25.87
C ILE A 519 35.00 -6.66 -26.12
N THR A 520 36.28 -6.31 -26.05
CA THR A 520 36.73 -4.91 -26.22
C THR A 520 37.49 -4.67 -27.50
N GLN A 521 37.98 -5.73 -28.14
CA GLN A 521 38.75 -5.64 -29.38
C GLN A 521 38.42 -6.79 -30.33
N ARG A 522 38.72 -6.60 -31.60
CA ARG A 522 38.57 -7.64 -32.63
C ARG A 522 39.57 -8.76 -32.41
N ALA A 523 39.13 -10.01 -32.60
CA ALA A 523 39.99 -11.20 -32.58
C ALA A 523 39.62 -12.15 -33.72
N GLU A 524 40.64 -12.69 -34.38
CA GLU A 524 40.47 -13.65 -35.47
C GLU A 524 40.39 -15.08 -34.93
N PHE A 525 39.63 -15.93 -35.63
CA PHE A 525 39.56 -17.36 -35.37
C PHE A 525 39.77 -18.16 -36.65
N ASP A 526 40.50 -19.27 -36.51
CA ASP A 526 40.66 -20.30 -37.52
C ASP A 526 40.68 -21.65 -36.81
N TYR A 527 39.56 -22.35 -36.84
CA TYR A 527 39.39 -23.61 -36.12
C TYR A 527 38.98 -24.73 -37.06
N LEU A 528 39.76 -25.81 -37.04
CA LEU A 528 39.46 -27.06 -37.72
C LEU A 528 38.98 -28.11 -36.72
N HIS A 529 37.70 -28.46 -36.79
CA HIS A 529 37.14 -29.61 -36.08
C HIS A 529 37.35 -30.88 -36.90
N LYS A 530 38.28 -31.74 -36.50
CA LYS A 530 38.51 -33.05 -37.12
C LYS A 530 38.50 -34.15 -36.05
N LYS A 531 37.53 -35.06 -36.09
CA LYS A 531 37.50 -36.26 -35.24
C LYS A 531 37.22 -37.51 -36.07
N GLN A 532 38.04 -38.52 -35.85
CA GLN A 532 37.90 -39.84 -36.47
C GLN A 532 37.78 -40.89 -35.36
N SER A 533 36.63 -40.93 -34.70
CA SER A 533 36.17 -42.11 -33.95
C SER A 533 35.62 -43.12 -34.96
N GLY A 534 35.76 -44.43 -34.75
CA GLY A 534 35.53 -45.50 -35.74
C GLY A 534 34.14 -45.65 -36.40
N GLY A 535 33.32 -44.60 -36.48
CA GLY A 535 32.10 -44.45 -37.29
C GLY A 535 32.22 -43.27 -38.28
N GLN A 536 31.11 -42.58 -38.58
CA GLN A 536 31.12 -41.40 -39.47
C GLN A 536 32.09 -40.31 -38.94
N GLY A 537 32.99 -39.84 -39.80
CA GLY A 537 33.94 -38.81 -39.45
C GLY A 537 33.26 -37.48 -39.17
N GLN A 538 33.93 -36.61 -38.42
CA GLN A 538 33.52 -35.22 -38.23
C GLN A 538 34.58 -34.30 -38.82
N TYR A 539 34.18 -33.46 -39.76
CA TYR A 539 35.02 -32.46 -40.40
C TYR A 539 34.28 -31.13 -40.57
N GLY A 540 34.85 -30.04 -40.05
CA GLY A 540 34.40 -28.69 -40.34
C GLY A 540 35.45 -27.67 -39.94
N ARG A 541 35.83 -26.78 -40.86
CA ARG A 541 36.71 -25.64 -40.58
C ARG A 541 35.94 -24.34 -40.71
N VAL A 542 36.06 -23.47 -39.71
CA VAL A 542 35.46 -22.13 -39.71
C VAL A 542 36.55 -21.09 -39.49
N CYS A 543 36.55 -20.04 -40.33
CA CYS A 543 37.53 -18.95 -40.29
C CYS A 543 36.79 -17.61 -40.33
N GLY A 544 37.25 -16.66 -39.53
CA GLY A 544 36.58 -15.37 -39.41
C GLY A 544 37.13 -14.53 -38.27
N TYR A 545 36.32 -13.60 -37.80
CA TYR A 545 36.66 -12.78 -36.64
C TYR A 545 35.43 -12.44 -35.81
N ILE A 546 35.69 -12.15 -34.54
CA ILE A 546 34.72 -11.57 -33.60
C ILE A 546 35.12 -10.13 -33.31
N GLU A 547 34.15 -9.24 -33.19
CA GLU A 547 34.37 -7.82 -32.86
C GLU A 547 33.22 -7.26 -32.01
N PRO A 548 33.47 -6.24 -31.17
CA PRO A 548 32.41 -5.61 -30.38
C PRO A 548 31.39 -4.92 -31.30
N LEU A 549 30.11 -5.00 -30.93
CA LEU A 549 29.07 -4.22 -31.60
C LEU A 549 29.21 -2.72 -31.28
N PRO A 550 28.96 -1.83 -32.26
CA PRO A 550 28.79 -0.41 -32.00
C PRO A 550 27.69 -0.15 -30.96
N SER A 551 27.86 0.89 -30.15
CA SER A 551 26.93 1.25 -29.06
C SER A 551 25.50 1.59 -29.52
N ASP A 552 25.32 1.87 -30.81
CA ASP A 552 24.08 2.25 -31.48
C ASP A 552 23.44 1.10 -32.29
N ALA A 553 24.01 -0.11 -32.26
CA ALA A 553 23.49 -1.26 -33.01
C ALA A 553 22.15 -1.78 -32.43
N GLU A 554 21.19 -2.09 -33.31
CA GLU A 554 19.94 -2.75 -32.94
C GLU A 554 20.15 -4.26 -32.72
N GLY A 555 20.55 -4.63 -31.50
CA GLY A 555 20.64 -6.03 -31.08
C GLY A 555 21.86 -6.35 -30.22
N LYS A 556 21.84 -7.53 -29.59
CA LYS A 556 22.88 -8.01 -28.67
C LYS A 556 23.86 -9.00 -29.32
N PHE A 557 23.54 -9.51 -30.50
CA PHE A 557 24.32 -10.49 -31.25
C PHE A 557 24.04 -10.30 -32.74
N GLU A 558 25.10 -10.14 -33.53
CA GLU A 558 25.01 -10.04 -34.99
C GLU A 558 25.91 -11.09 -35.64
N PHE A 559 25.40 -11.77 -36.67
CA PHE A 559 26.14 -12.77 -37.42
C PHE A 559 26.15 -12.41 -38.91
N ASP A 560 27.35 -12.17 -39.42
CA ASP A 560 27.58 -11.82 -40.82
C ASP A 560 28.27 -12.96 -41.55
N ASN A 561 27.68 -13.40 -42.65
CA ASN A 561 28.30 -14.36 -43.55
C ASN A 561 28.93 -13.61 -44.75
N MET A 562 30.25 -13.56 -44.80
CA MET A 562 31.05 -12.95 -45.86
C MET A 562 31.78 -13.99 -46.73
N ILE A 563 31.38 -15.26 -46.67
CA ILE A 563 31.99 -16.32 -47.50
C ILE A 563 31.74 -16.04 -48.98
N ILE A 564 32.82 -16.01 -49.77
CA ILE A 564 32.79 -15.91 -51.23
C ILE A 564 33.02 -17.31 -51.83
N GLY A 565 31.99 -17.87 -52.48
CA GLY A 565 32.07 -19.19 -53.13
C GLY A 565 31.35 -20.31 -52.35
N GLN A 566 31.79 -21.55 -52.52
CA GLN A 566 31.15 -22.76 -51.95
C GLN A 566 32.07 -23.52 -50.98
N ALA A 567 32.95 -22.81 -50.27
CA ALA A 567 33.90 -23.42 -49.33
C ALA A 567 33.18 -24.16 -48.17
N ILE A 568 32.08 -23.56 -47.70
CA ILE A 568 31.09 -24.18 -46.82
C ILE A 568 29.74 -24.17 -47.55
N PRO A 569 29.09 -25.33 -47.75
CA PRO A 569 27.74 -25.42 -48.28
C PRO A 569 26.74 -24.58 -47.48
N SER A 570 25.84 -23.86 -48.17
CA SER A 570 24.94 -22.88 -47.54
C SER A 570 23.98 -23.48 -46.50
N ASN A 571 23.66 -24.77 -46.62
CA ASN A 571 22.85 -25.52 -45.66
C ASN A 571 23.50 -25.66 -44.27
N PHE A 572 24.82 -25.52 -44.16
CA PHE A 572 25.53 -25.60 -42.87
C PHE A 572 25.70 -24.24 -42.17
N ILE A 573 25.45 -23.13 -42.85
CA ILE A 573 25.60 -21.77 -42.28
C ILE A 573 24.67 -21.56 -41.05
N PRO A 574 23.37 -21.95 -41.09
CA PRO A 574 22.50 -21.82 -39.91
C PRO A 574 22.99 -22.65 -38.71
N ALA A 575 23.66 -23.78 -38.96
CA ALA A 575 24.25 -24.61 -37.89
C ALA A 575 25.48 -23.96 -37.26
N ILE A 576 26.29 -23.25 -38.05
CA ILE A 576 27.42 -22.43 -37.57
C ILE A 576 26.91 -21.27 -36.72
N GLU A 577 25.92 -20.51 -37.22
CA GLU A 577 25.29 -19.42 -36.48
C GLU A 577 24.72 -19.90 -35.13
N LYS A 578 23.99 -21.03 -35.14
CA LYS A 578 23.46 -21.65 -33.93
C LYS A 578 24.56 -22.09 -32.97
N GLY A 579 25.69 -22.58 -33.49
CA GLY A 579 26.87 -22.94 -32.71
C GLY A 579 27.50 -21.72 -32.02
N PHE A 580 27.63 -20.61 -32.73
CA PHE A 580 28.09 -19.36 -32.14
C PHE A 580 27.12 -18.80 -31.08
N LYS A 581 25.81 -18.78 -31.36
CA LYS A 581 24.80 -18.37 -30.37
C LYS A 581 24.86 -19.22 -29.09
N GLU A 582 25.04 -20.54 -29.23
CA GLU A 582 25.19 -21.44 -28.08
C GLU A 582 26.49 -21.19 -27.30
N ALA A 583 27.59 -20.89 -28.00
CA ALA A 583 28.86 -20.54 -27.36
C ALA A 583 28.76 -19.22 -26.57
N CYS A 584 27.93 -18.28 -27.03
CA CYS A 584 27.70 -17.01 -26.34
C CYS A 584 26.87 -17.17 -25.06
N ASN A 585 26.18 -18.28 -24.82
CA ASN A 585 25.40 -18.46 -23.59
C ASN A 585 26.28 -18.57 -22.34
N SER A 586 27.57 -18.92 -22.48
CA SER A 586 28.49 -19.05 -21.36
C SER A 586 29.91 -18.63 -21.76
N GLY A 587 30.28 -17.42 -21.36
CA GLY A 587 31.62 -16.88 -21.51
C GLY A 587 32.62 -17.52 -20.55
N SER A 588 33.92 -17.41 -20.86
CA SER A 588 34.96 -18.07 -20.07
C SER A 588 35.48 -17.26 -18.87
N LEU A 589 35.06 -16.01 -18.67
CA LEU A 589 35.52 -15.21 -17.52
C LEU A 589 34.78 -15.61 -16.24
N ILE A 590 33.45 -15.52 -16.27
CA ILE A 590 32.58 -15.75 -15.11
C ILE A 590 31.45 -16.73 -15.41
N GLY A 591 31.36 -17.24 -16.64
CA GLY A 591 30.35 -18.23 -17.04
C GLY A 591 29.02 -17.62 -17.46
N HIS A 592 28.95 -16.28 -17.61
CA HIS A 592 27.72 -15.56 -17.94
C HIS A 592 27.55 -15.37 -19.45
N PRO A 593 26.32 -15.05 -19.93
CA PRO A 593 26.09 -14.80 -21.35
C PRO A 593 26.93 -13.65 -21.90
N VAL A 594 27.50 -13.85 -23.08
CA VAL A 594 28.26 -12.87 -23.86
C VAL A 594 27.31 -12.09 -24.76
N GLU A 595 27.29 -10.77 -24.64
CA GLU A 595 26.44 -9.86 -25.41
C GLU A 595 27.27 -8.74 -26.09
N ASN A 596 26.63 -8.00 -27.00
CA ASN A 596 27.20 -6.90 -27.77
C ASN A 596 28.38 -7.33 -28.65
N ILE A 597 28.21 -8.46 -29.36
CA ILE A 597 29.24 -8.99 -30.26
C ILE A 597 28.71 -9.19 -31.67
N ARG A 598 29.59 -8.93 -32.65
CA ARG A 598 29.42 -9.30 -34.05
C ARG A 598 30.41 -10.41 -34.38
N ILE A 599 29.92 -11.42 -35.11
CA ILE A 599 30.73 -12.52 -35.58
C ILE A 599 30.65 -12.55 -37.10
N THR A 600 31.78 -12.41 -37.76
CA THR A 600 31.88 -12.42 -39.22
C THR A 600 32.59 -13.69 -39.68
N LEU A 601 31.90 -14.50 -40.47
CA LEU A 601 32.45 -15.69 -41.11
C LEU A 601 33.02 -15.32 -42.47
N THR A 602 34.34 -15.46 -42.65
CA THR A 602 35.03 -15.02 -43.88
C THR A 602 35.41 -16.18 -44.79
N ASP A 603 35.75 -17.33 -44.23
CA ASP A 603 36.22 -18.50 -44.98
C ASP A 603 35.98 -19.79 -44.19
N GLY A 604 36.23 -20.95 -44.81
CA GLY A 604 36.16 -22.24 -44.13
C GLY A 604 36.45 -23.42 -45.05
N ALA A 605 36.22 -24.62 -44.55
CA ALA A 605 36.39 -25.84 -45.36
C ALA A 605 35.41 -26.93 -44.95
N SER A 606 34.93 -27.66 -45.95
CA SER A 606 34.05 -28.82 -45.81
C SER A 606 34.66 -30.06 -46.46
N HIS A 607 34.19 -31.24 -46.04
CA HIS A 607 34.53 -32.53 -46.62
C HIS A 607 33.24 -33.23 -47.05
N GLN A 608 33.22 -33.84 -48.24
CA GLN A 608 31.98 -34.35 -48.84
C GLN A 608 31.28 -35.44 -48.02
N VAL A 609 32.03 -36.22 -47.23
CA VAL A 609 31.51 -37.38 -46.50
C VAL A 609 31.47 -37.14 -44.99
N ASP A 610 32.40 -36.35 -44.46
CA ASP A 610 32.61 -36.21 -43.01
C ASP A 610 32.06 -34.88 -42.46
N SER A 611 31.57 -33.97 -43.31
CA SER A 611 30.91 -32.74 -42.86
C SER A 611 29.44 -32.96 -42.55
N SER A 612 29.04 -32.51 -41.38
CA SER A 612 27.66 -32.54 -40.88
C SER A 612 27.32 -31.25 -40.15
N GLU A 613 26.03 -30.98 -39.96
CA GLU A 613 25.56 -29.84 -39.17
C GLU A 613 26.16 -29.83 -37.75
N LEU A 614 26.27 -31.01 -37.13
CA LEU A 614 26.88 -31.15 -35.81
C LEU A 614 28.37 -30.83 -35.83
N ALA A 615 29.11 -31.24 -36.87
CA ALA A 615 30.54 -30.97 -36.99
C ALA A 615 30.82 -29.46 -37.11
N PHE A 616 30.03 -28.74 -37.93
CA PHE A 616 30.14 -27.30 -38.08
C PHE A 616 29.67 -26.51 -36.85
N LYS A 617 28.61 -26.97 -36.19
CA LYS A 617 28.16 -26.40 -34.92
C LYS A 617 29.24 -26.50 -33.84
N LEU A 618 29.88 -27.67 -33.70
CA LEU A 618 30.99 -27.87 -32.76
C LEU A 618 32.21 -27.02 -33.16
N ALA A 619 32.55 -26.95 -34.45
CA ALA A 619 33.63 -26.10 -34.95
C ALA A 619 33.44 -24.63 -34.54
N ALA A 620 32.22 -24.10 -34.67
CA ALA A 620 31.88 -22.74 -34.23
C ALA A 620 32.05 -22.53 -32.72
N ILE A 621 31.60 -23.49 -31.89
CA ILE A 621 31.73 -23.40 -30.42
C ILE A 621 33.20 -23.35 -29.99
N TYR A 622 34.04 -24.21 -30.55
CA TYR A 622 35.46 -24.24 -30.21
C TYR A 622 36.24 -23.06 -30.81
N ALA A 623 35.87 -22.59 -32.01
CA ALA A 623 36.42 -21.38 -32.60
C ALA A 623 36.20 -20.17 -31.68
N PHE A 624 34.96 -19.98 -31.21
CA PHE A 624 34.62 -18.93 -30.27
C PHE A 624 35.47 -19.02 -28.99
N ARG A 625 35.53 -20.19 -28.36
CA ARG A 625 36.33 -20.39 -27.13
C ARG A 625 37.81 -20.11 -27.33
N GLN A 626 38.36 -20.39 -28.50
CA GLN A 626 39.76 -20.12 -28.81
C GLN A 626 40.05 -18.62 -28.95
N CYS A 627 39.21 -17.88 -29.66
CA CYS A 627 39.45 -16.45 -29.92
C CYS A 627 38.94 -15.53 -28.80
N TYR A 628 38.04 -16.00 -27.94
CA TYR A 628 37.40 -15.19 -26.90
C TYR A 628 38.41 -14.50 -25.97
N THR A 629 39.42 -15.22 -25.47
CA THR A 629 40.47 -14.64 -24.61
C THR A 629 41.30 -13.58 -25.35
N ALA A 630 41.55 -13.78 -26.66
CA ALA A 630 42.28 -12.82 -27.48
C ALA A 630 41.48 -11.53 -27.74
N ALA A 631 40.15 -11.57 -27.63
CA ALA A 631 39.26 -10.43 -27.79
C ALA A 631 39.20 -9.51 -26.55
N LYS A 632 40.00 -9.79 -25.51
CA LYS A 632 40.02 -9.08 -24.21
C LYS A 632 38.62 -8.91 -23.63
N PRO A 633 38.03 -10.00 -23.13
CA PRO A 633 36.68 -9.97 -22.64
C PRO A 633 36.60 -9.13 -21.35
N VAL A 634 35.45 -8.49 -21.14
CA VAL A 634 35.13 -7.63 -20.00
C VAL A 634 33.78 -8.01 -19.42
N ILE A 635 33.58 -7.69 -18.15
CA ILE A 635 32.32 -7.90 -17.44
C ILE A 635 31.50 -6.63 -17.56
N LEU A 636 30.26 -6.78 -18.02
CA LEU A 636 29.25 -5.74 -18.05
C LEU A 636 28.33 -5.91 -16.83
N GLU A 637 28.06 -4.80 -16.16
CA GLU A 637 27.01 -4.71 -15.15
C GLU A 637 25.80 -3.93 -15.70
N PRO A 638 24.57 -4.28 -15.28
CA PRO A 638 23.40 -3.49 -15.63
C PRO A 638 23.46 -2.11 -14.97
N VAL A 639 23.10 -1.07 -15.70
CA VAL A 639 22.99 0.30 -15.19
C VAL A 639 21.51 0.68 -15.10
N MET A 640 21.10 1.13 -13.91
CA MET A 640 19.73 1.55 -13.64
C MET A 640 19.62 3.06 -13.83
N LYS A 641 18.64 3.50 -14.60
CA LYS A 641 18.20 4.90 -14.59
C LYS A 641 17.24 5.09 -13.42
N VAL A 642 17.64 5.92 -12.46
CA VAL A 642 16.90 6.19 -11.22
C VAL A 642 16.46 7.64 -11.21
N GLU A 643 15.20 7.87 -10.86
CA GLU A 643 14.63 9.19 -10.64
C GLU A 643 14.26 9.32 -9.17
N LEU A 644 14.74 10.38 -8.52
CA LEU A 644 14.58 10.62 -7.09
C LEU A 644 13.86 11.95 -6.88
N LYS A 645 12.72 11.92 -6.19
CA LYS A 645 11.97 13.13 -5.80
C LYS A 645 11.99 13.30 -4.28
N PHE A 646 12.49 14.43 -3.80
CA PHE A 646 12.63 14.72 -2.37
C PHE A 646 12.57 16.22 -2.08
N PRO A 647 12.27 16.66 -0.85
CA PRO A 647 12.24 18.09 -0.51
C PRO A 647 13.58 18.78 -0.75
N THR A 648 13.55 20.02 -1.23
CA THR A 648 14.75 20.78 -1.63
C THR A 648 15.78 20.93 -0.50
N GLU A 649 15.35 20.93 0.76
CA GLU A 649 16.23 20.99 1.94
C GLU A 649 17.21 19.80 2.04
N PHE A 650 16.90 18.65 1.43
CA PHE A 650 17.74 17.45 1.48
C PHE A 650 18.65 17.25 0.26
N GLN A 651 18.67 18.19 -0.68
CA GLN A 651 19.40 18.06 -1.95
C GLN A 651 20.89 17.75 -1.78
N GLY A 652 21.57 18.41 -0.83
CA GLY A 652 22.99 18.16 -0.56
C GLY A 652 23.26 16.74 -0.07
N THR A 653 22.43 16.24 0.85
CA THR A 653 22.56 14.89 1.44
C THR A 653 22.32 13.81 0.39
N VAL A 654 21.23 13.91 -0.38
CA VAL A 654 20.88 12.91 -1.40
C VAL A 654 21.93 12.87 -2.51
N THR A 655 22.41 14.03 -2.95
CA THR A 655 23.51 14.12 -3.94
C THR A 655 24.79 13.45 -3.42
N GLY A 656 25.12 13.65 -2.13
CA GLY A 656 26.24 12.97 -1.48
C GLY A 656 26.10 11.45 -1.51
N ASP A 657 24.90 10.92 -1.25
CA ASP A 657 24.65 9.49 -1.23
C ASP A 657 24.64 8.85 -2.62
N ILE A 658 24.14 9.56 -3.65
CA ILE A 658 24.26 9.11 -5.06
C ILE A 658 25.74 8.93 -5.41
N ASN A 659 26.58 9.91 -5.06
CA ASN A 659 28.02 9.85 -5.33
C ASN A 659 28.72 8.71 -4.56
N LYS A 660 28.36 8.46 -3.29
CA LYS A 660 28.88 7.30 -2.53
C LYS A 660 28.56 5.97 -3.21
N ARG A 661 27.40 5.88 -3.86
CA ARG A 661 26.96 4.72 -4.66
C ARG A 661 27.53 4.71 -6.07
N LYS A 662 28.50 5.58 -6.39
CA LYS A 662 29.11 5.74 -7.73
C LYS A 662 28.07 6.07 -8.81
N GLY A 663 26.96 6.69 -8.44
CA GLY A 663 25.94 7.12 -9.38
C GLY A 663 26.38 8.35 -10.16
N ILE A 664 26.01 8.41 -11.44
CA ILE A 664 26.27 9.55 -12.33
C ILE A 664 24.98 10.34 -12.47
N ILE A 665 24.98 11.60 -12.02
CA ILE A 665 23.80 12.47 -12.14
C ILE A 665 23.70 12.98 -13.58
N VAL A 666 22.52 12.79 -14.18
CA VAL A 666 22.19 13.17 -15.56
C VAL A 666 21.42 14.49 -15.59
N GLY A 667 20.49 14.69 -14.64
CA GLY A 667 19.63 15.86 -14.57
C GLY A 667 19.19 16.18 -13.15
N ASN A 668 18.88 17.45 -12.90
CA ASN A 668 18.43 17.98 -11.63
C ASN A 668 17.44 19.11 -11.90
N ASP A 669 16.17 18.85 -11.65
CA ASP A 669 15.05 19.76 -11.88
C ASP A 669 14.36 20.08 -10.54
N GLN A 670 13.77 21.28 -10.44
CA GLN A 670 13.02 21.68 -9.26
C GLN A 670 11.53 21.77 -9.58
N GLU A 671 10.71 21.03 -8.85
CA GLU A 671 9.25 21.00 -8.98
C GLU A 671 8.60 21.54 -7.70
N GLY A 672 8.40 22.86 -7.64
CA GLY A 672 7.86 23.52 -6.45
C GLY A 672 8.83 23.44 -5.27
N ASP A 673 8.39 22.85 -4.15
CA ASP A 673 9.22 22.65 -2.95
C ASP A 673 10.09 21.38 -3.04
N ASP A 674 9.84 20.52 -4.02
CA ASP A 674 10.56 19.26 -4.25
C ASP A 674 11.64 19.41 -5.33
N THR A 675 12.71 18.66 -5.21
CA THR A 675 13.78 18.49 -6.21
C THR A 675 13.67 17.10 -6.82
N VAL A 676 13.79 17.00 -8.14
CA VAL A 676 13.80 15.77 -8.92
C VAL A 676 15.19 15.57 -9.53
N VAL A 677 15.87 14.50 -9.16
CA VAL A 677 17.20 14.15 -9.66
C VAL A 677 17.13 12.87 -10.47
N VAL A 678 17.63 12.91 -11.70
CA VAL A 678 17.78 11.73 -12.57
C VAL A 678 19.24 11.32 -12.59
N CYS A 679 19.54 10.07 -12.23
CA CYS A 679 20.91 9.53 -12.21
C CYS A 679 20.99 8.10 -12.75
N HIS A 680 22.21 7.68 -13.11
CA HIS A 680 22.54 6.32 -13.51
C HIS A 680 23.35 5.64 -12.40
N VAL A 681 22.89 4.49 -11.90
CA VAL A 681 23.54 3.75 -10.80
C VAL A 681 23.79 2.30 -11.22
N GLY A 682 24.98 1.76 -10.94
CA GLY A 682 25.30 0.37 -11.23
C GLY A 682 24.42 -0.60 -10.41
N GLY A 683 23.94 -1.68 -11.03
CA GLY A 683 23.03 -2.65 -10.41
C GLY A 683 23.65 -3.36 -9.21
N SER A 684 24.97 -3.55 -9.21
CA SER A 684 25.72 -4.13 -8.08
C SER A 684 25.74 -3.20 -6.86
N THR A 685 25.93 -1.90 -7.08
CA THR A 685 25.93 -0.85 -6.04
C THR A 685 24.52 -0.50 -5.54
N ASN A 686 23.49 -0.66 -6.37
CA ASN A 686 22.11 -0.40 -5.96
C ASN A 686 21.60 -1.47 -4.97
N LEU A 687 22.15 -2.69 -5.02
CA LEU A 687 21.88 -3.79 -4.07
C LEU A 687 22.68 -3.70 -2.77
N HIS A 688 23.53 -2.68 -2.62
CA HIS A 688 24.26 -2.42 -1.39
C HIS A 688 23.48 -1.43 -0.49
N GLU A 689 23.23 -1.89 0.73
CA GLU A 689 22.74 -1.09 1.86
C GLU A 689 23.73 0.02 2.25
N PRO A 690 23.25 1.13 2.83
CA PRO A 690 24.05 1.90 3.76
C PRO A 690 24.30 1.04 5.01
N GLN A 691 25.52 1.06 5.55
CA GLN A 691 25.89 0.23 6.71
C GLN A 691 24.88 0.36 7.88
N PRO A 692 24.61 -0.74 8.62
CA PRO A 692 23.73 -0.70 9.78
C PRO A 692 24.30 0.27 10.82
N GLY A 693 23.56 1.35 11.09
CA GLY A 693 23.95 2.41 12.03
C GLY A 693 23.76 3.85 11.54
N GLN A 694 23.38 4.07 10.28
CA GLN A 694 22.92 5.38 9.80
C GLN A 694 21.40 5.34 9.54
N HIS A 695 20.61 5.52 10.60
CA HIS A 695 19.18 5.77 10.47
C HIS A 695 18.97 7.28 10.23
N PHE A 696 18.19 7.62 9.20
CA PHE A 696 17.60 8.94 9.00
C PHE A 696 16.24 9.03 9.67
#